data_AF-A0A1I5P303-F1
#
_entry.id   AF-A0A1I5P303-F1
#
_cell.length_a   1.000
_cell.length_b   1.000
_cell.length_c   1.000
_cell.angle_alpha   90.00
_cell.angle_beta   90.00
_cell.angle_gamma   90.00
#
_symmetry.space_group_name_H-M   'P 1'
#
loop_
_entity.id
_entity.type
_entity.pdbx_description
1 polymer ?
#
loop_
_entity_poly.entity_id
_entity_poly.type
_entity_poly.pdbx_seq_one_letter_code
_entity_poly.pdbx_strand_id
1 'polypeptide(L)'
;MCMQWSLLRSIGLVAAALVLTTFAASAEGGSSAGPSEFLLVTQIVLLIAMGRGLGEIMQRIGQPSVIGELLAGILLGPSLFGWLWPEAQAAIFPKTPEQKAMLDGIAQFGILLLLLLTGMETDLKLVRKIGKAAIAISIAGILLPFACGFTLGEFLPEALLPKPEQRLVASLFMGTALSISSVKIVAVVVREMNFMRRNVGQIIVATAVIDDTIGWIIIAVIFSLASQGTLDIASVAKAVLGTLVFLAVSFTIGRRLVFQLIRWANDNLVSTAAVITVILLLMGVMALITHAIGVHTVLGAFVAGILVGESPILTRQIDERLRGLISSFFMPVFFGLAGLSADLSVLRDPNLLMLTGLLVVIASVGKFGGAFVGGTVGGLSTRESLALASGMNARGSTEVIIATIGLSIGVLSQVMFTMIVTMAIVTTMAMPPMLRAALAGLPMNKDEKERLEREEFEKRGFVANLERPLLAVDESVNATFASHVIGLIAGMRGLPITVLHIGKRAMEQERGRDEKESHEAVVKKAAETVSANGDGEAGGVDVVTRARRAELGETIADEARKGFDLLVVGIDKVAAAKDRFDPKIEDIAARFEGPLAIVAAKGKHLKQPMPDALNILVPVSGSGISKRGAEVAVALAQAGSGSLRVIYVATTRDKGAQRGASRGLSQEAGILKDASDLAARYDVDITTTLRVNRAPESAILREIDTTDVDLVVMGVDRIQADHLSFGGVADAVLRQSKVSVLLVSSGEAGRTPAEKA
;
A
#
# COMPACT_ATOMS: atom_id res chain seq x y z
N MET A 1 -11.75 -28.78 3.65
CA MET A 1 -11.41 -30.00 2.89
C MET A 1 -12.30 -30.23 1.65
N CYS A 2 -13.64 -30.25 1.73
CA CYS A 2 -14.51 -30.47 0.54
C CYS A 2 -14.30 -29.45 -0.60
N MET A 3 -14.08 -28.17 -0.30
CA MET A 3 -13.92 -27.11 -1.30
C MET A 3 -12.53 -27.11 -1.98
N GLN A 4 -11.53 -27.77 -1.39
CA GLN A 4 -10.22 -27.98 -2.01
C GLN A 4 -10.27 -29.13 -3.04
N TRP A 5 -11.05 -30.16 -2.75
CA TRP A 5 -11.23 -31.31 -3.64
C TRP A 5 -12.03 -31.00 -4.90
N SER A 6 -13.04 -30.12 -4.82
CA SER A 6 -13.76 -29.67 -6.02
C SER A 6 -12.86 -28.84 -6.93
N LEU A 7 -12.06 -27.93 -6.38
CA LEU A 7 -11.14 -27.08 -7.15
C LEU A 7 -10.05 -27.92 -7.86
N LEU A 8 -9.43 -28.87 -7.16
CA LEU A 8 -8.43 -29.79 -7.71
C LEU A 8 -9.02 -30.67 -8.83
N ARG A 9 -10.26 -31.14 -8.65
CA ARG A 9 -10.98 -31.87 -9.71
C ARG A 9 -11.27 -30.99 -10.92
N SER A 10 -11.71 -29.75 -10.73
CA SER A 10 -11.98 -28.81 -11.83
C SER A 10 -10.71 -28.45 -12.60
N ILE A 11 -9.59 -28.18 -11.92
CA ILE A 11 -8.30 -27.88 -12.57
C ILE A 11 -7.79 -29.11 -13.33
N GLY A 12 -7.86 -30.29 -12.71
CA GLY A 12 -7.49 -31.56 -13.36
C GLY A 12 -8.37 -31.88 -14.58
N LEU A 13 -9.67 -31.61 -14.52
CA LEU A 13 -10.62 -31.80 -15.62
C LEU A 13 -10.36 -30.82 -16.77
N VAL A 14 -10.03 -29.56 -16.47
CA VAL A 14 -9.69 -28.55 -17.50
C VAL A 14 -8.35 -28.90 -18.17
N ALA A 15 -7.33 -29.26 -17.38
CA ALA A 15 -6.04 -29.71 -17.94
C ALA A 15 -6.19 -30.99 -18.77
N ALA A 16 -6.96 -31.97 -18.29
CA ALA A 16 -7.24 -33.19 -19.04
C ALA A 16 -8.05 -32.90 -20.32
N ALA A 17 -9.05 -32.01 -20.27
CA ALA A 17 -9.81 -31.60 -21.44
C ALA A 17 -8.92 -30.88 -22.48
N LEU A 18 -8.01 -30.00 -22.05
CA LEU A 18 -7.05 -29.32 -22.91
C LEU A 18 -6.04 -30.29 -23.56
N VAL A 19 -5.58 -31.29 -22.80
CA VAL A 19 -4.74 -32.38 -23.31
C VAL A 19 -5.52 -33.23 -24.32
N LEU A 20 -6.79 -33.53 -24.08
CA LEU A 20 -7.62 -34.28 -25.03
C LEU A 20 -7.92 -33.48 -26.32
N THR A 21 -8.11 -32.17 -26.24
CA THR A 21 -8.30 -31.31 -27.43
C THR A 21 -7.05 -31.15 -28.27
N THR A 22 -5.86 -31.23 -27.67
CA THR A 22 -4.59 -31.17 -28.42
C THR A 22 -4.36 -32.44 -29.23
N PHE A 23 -4.75 -33.62 -28.72
CA PHE A 23 -4.73 -34.86 -29.50
C PHE A 23 -5.72 -34.85 -30.68
N ALA A 24 -6.88 -34.21 -30.53
CA ALA A 24 -7.84 -34.06 -31.62
C ALA A 24 -7.31 -33.13 -32.74
N ALA A 25 -6.61 -32.05 -32.39
CA ALA A 25 -6.01 -31.13 -33.36
C ALA A 25 -4.76 -31.73 -34.05
N SER A 26 -3.97 -32.55 -33.37
CA SER A 26 -2.84 -33.29 -33.98
C SER A 26 -3.28 -34.38 -34.96
N ALA A 27 -4.56 -34.77 -34.96
CA ALA A 27 -5.10 -35.77 -35.91
C ALA A 27 -5.47 -35.18 -37.29
N GLU A 28 -5.53 -33.85 -37.44
CA GLU A 28 -6.02 -33.19 -38.67
C GLU A 28 -4.96 -32.42 -39.50
N GLY A 29 -3.69 -32.36 -39.08
CA GLY A 29 -2.66 -31.55 -39.76
C GLY A 29 -1.35 -32.28 -40.00
N GLY A 30 -1.09 -32.66 -41.25
CA GLY A 30 0.16 -33.29 -41.67
C GLY A 30 1.40 -32.42 -41.47
N SER A 31 2.51 -33.10 -41.17
CA SER A 31 3.91 -32.68 -41.36
C SER A 31 4.18 -31.20 -41.64
N SER A 32 4.41 -30.41 -40.60
CA SER A 32 5.30 -29.26 -40.70
C SER A 32 6.22 -29.23 -39.48
N ALA A 33 7.51 -29.43 -39.73
CA ALA A 33 8.59 -29.26 -38.75
C ALA A 33 8.87 -27.76 -38.53
N GLY A 34 7.81 -26.97 -38.33
CA GLY A 34 7.86 -25.52 -38.15
C GLY A 34 7.24 -25.10 -36.81
N PRO A 35 7.47 -23.84 -36.40
CA PRO A 35 6.85 -23.28 -35.20
C PRO A 35 5.31 -23.33 -35.30
N SER A 36 4.65 -23.79 -34.24
CA SER A 36 3.20 -23.92 -34.20
C SER A 36 2.60 -22.93 -33.20
N GLU A 37 1.83 -21.97 -33.71
CA GLU A 37 1.09 -21.01 -32.89
C GLU A 37 0.09 -21.73 -31.96
N PHE A 38 -0.54 -22.79 -32.46
CA PHE A 38 -1.45 -23.63 -31.68
C PHE A 38 -0.75 -24.27 -30.47
N LEU A 39 0.45 -24.82 -30.68
CA LEU A 39 1.24 -25.39 -29.60
C LEU A 39 1.68 -24.31 -28.60
N LEU A 40 2.09 -23.14 -29.08
CA LEU A 40 2.49 -22.03 -28.20
C LEU A 40 1.34 -21.60 -27.29
N VAL A 41 0.15 -21.38 -27.86
CA VAL A 41 -1.05 -21.00 -27.10
C VAL A 41 -1.41 -22.10 -26.10
N THR A 42 -1.35 -23.37 -26.50
CA THR A 42 -1.59 -24.51 -25.61
C THR A 42 -0.62 -24.50 -24.42
N GLN A 43 0.69 -24.34 -24.68
CA GLN A 43 1.72 -24.30 -23.65
C GLN A 43 1.45 -23.18 -22.64
N ILE A 44 1.15 -21.97 -23.12
CA ILE A 44 0.82 -20.81 -22.28
C ILE A 44 -0.42 -21.08 -21.43
N VAL A 45 -1.50 -21.60 -22.04
CA VAL A 45 -2.75 -21.91 -21.32
C VAL A 45 -2.51 -22.96 -20.24
N LEU A 46 -1.74 -24.01 -20.51
CA LEU A 46 -1.41 -25.03 -19.52
C LEU A 46 -0.56 -24.47 -18.38
N LEU A 47 0.46 -23.67 -18.69
CA LEU A 47 1.30 -23.02 -17.68
C LEU A 47 0.49 -22.08 -16.79
N ILE A 48 -0.41 -21.29 -17.35
CA ILE A 48 -1.29 -20.40 -16.58
C ILE A 48 -2.29 -21.19 -15.75
N ALA A 49 -2.99 -22.15 -16.35
CA ALA A 49 -4.04 -22.91 -15.66
C ALA A 49 -3.47 -23.72 -14.49
N MET A 50 -2.38 -24.46 -14.72
CA MET A 50 -1.72 -25.25 -13.69
C MET A 50 -1.01 -24.34 -12.68
N GLY A 51 -0.28 -23.32 -13.14
CA GLY A 51 0.46 -22.39 -12.29
C GLY A 51 -0.43 -21.60 -11.33
N ARG A 52 -1.52 -21.01 -11.85
CA ARG A 52 -2.53 -20.33 -11.02
C ARG A 52 -3.27 -21.29 -10.10
N GLY A 53 -3.62 -22.48 -10.60
CA GLY A 53 -4.30 -23.51 -9.82
C GLY A 53 -3.49 -23.97 -8.61
N LEU A 54 -2.21 -24.30 -8.82
CA LEU A 54 -1.30 -24.69 -7.73
C LEU A 54 -0.90 -23.49 -6.87
N GLY A 55 -0.75 -22.29 -7.46
CA GLY A 55 -0.48 -21.06 -6.72
C GLY A 55 -1.59 -20.73 -5.72
N GLU A 56 -2.85 -20.89 -6.09
CA GLU A 56 -4.01 -20.77 -5.20
C GLU A 56 -3.97 -21.82 -4.07
N ILE A 57 -3.58 -23.06 -4.37
CA ILE A 57 -3.42 -24.11 -3.35
C ILE A 57 -2.30 -23.74 -2.36
N MET A 58 -1.17 -23.23 -2.85
CA MET A 58 -0.06 -22.78 -2.01
C MET A 58 -0.48 -21.62 -1.10
N GLN A 59 -1.17 -20.61 -1.63
CA GLN A 59 -1.68 -19.50 -0.81
C GLN A 59 -2.64 -19.97 0.28
N ARG A 60 -3.52 -20.93 -0.02
CA ARG A 60 -4.45 -21.50 0.97
C ARG A 60 -3.76 -22.23 2.13
N ILE A 61 -2.56 -22.77 1.91
CA ILE A 61 -1.76 -23.38 2.98
C ILE A 61 -0.75 -22.41 3.61
N GLY A 62 -0.81 -21.12 3.26
CA GLY A 62 0.07 -20.07 3.78
C GLY A 62 1.46 -20.04 3.16
N GLN A 63 1.59 -20.47 1.90
CA GLN A 63 2.81 -20.46 1.11
C GLN A 63 2.71 -19.47 -0.07
N PRO A 64 3.81 -18.83 -0.49
CA PRO A 64 3.81 -17.93 -1.65
C PRO A 64 3.33 -18.60 -2.95
N SER A 65 2.54 -17.91 -3.76
CA SER A 65 1.98 -18.46 -5.01
C SER A 65 3.03 -18.89 -6.03
N VAL A 66 4.17 -18.20 -6.06
CA VAL A 66 5.30 -18.49 -6.97
C VAL A 66 5.80 -19.92 -6.83
N ILE A 67 5.67 -20.53 -5.65
CA ILE A 67 6.01 -21.94 -5.44
C ILE A 67 5.06 -22.85 -6.20
N GLY A 68 3.77 -22.52 -6.23
CA GLY A 68 2.80 -23.26 -7.04
C GLY A 68 3.06 -23.13 -8.53
N GLU A 69 3.50 -21.95 -8.99
CA GLU A 69 3.86 -21.69 -10.39
C GLU A 69 5.13 -22.47 -10.81
N LEU A 70 6.16 -22.50 -9.97
CA LEU A 70 7.36 -23.34 -10.19
C LEU A 70 7.02 -24.84 -10.19
N LEU A 71 6.23 -25.29 -9.21
CA LEU A 71 5.79 -26.68 -9.14
C LEU A 71 4.96 -27.07 -10.36
N ALA A 72 4.11 -26.17 -10.88
CA ALA A 72 3.36 -26.43 -12.11
C ALA A 72 4.28 -26.76 -13.28
N GLY A 73 5.37 -26.00 -13.44
CA GLY A 73 6.41 -26.27 -14.41
C GLY A 73 7.05 -27.64 -14.23
N ILE A 74 7.49 -27.96 -13.01
CA ILE A 74 8.13 -29.24 -12.67
C ILE A 74 7.18 -30.42 -12.98
N LEU A 75 5.89 -30.26 -12.67
CA LEU A 75 4.88 -31.29 -12.90
C LEU A 75 4.59 -31.47 -14.39
N LEU A 76 4.52 -30.40 -15.17
CA LEU A 76 4.35 -30.42 -16.64
C LEU A 76 5.65 -30.84 -17.37
N GLY A 77 6.79 -30.78 -16.70
CA GLY A 77 8.11 -31.06 -17.24
C GLY A 77 8.49 -32.54 -17.28
N PRO A 78 9.77 -32.83 -17.59
CA PRO A 78 10.28 -34.20 -17.66
C PRO A 78 10.21 -34.93 -16.31
N SER A 79 10.23 -34.18 -15.21
CA SER A 79 10.25 -34.71 -13.83
C SER A 79 9.02 -35.54 -13.46
N LEU A 80 7.82 -35.21 -13.97
CA LEU A 80 6.60 -35.96 -13.71
C LEU A 80 5.81 -36.28 -14.99
N PHE A 81 5.32 -35.29 -15.72
CA PHE A 81 4.49 -35.56 -16.91
C PHE A 81 5.29 -36.32 -17.98
N GLY A 82 6.54 -35.92 -18.23
CA GLY A 82 7.43 -36.65 -19.13
C GLY A 82 7.83 -38.04 -18.65
N TRP A 83 7.75 -38.31 -17.34
CA TRP A 83 7.96 -39.65 -16.79
C TRP A 83 6.70 -40.54 -16.90
N LEU A 84 5.52 -39.97 -16.67
CA LEU A 84 4.23 -40.68 -16.75
C LEU A 84 3.78 -40.93 -18.20
N TRP A 85 3.94 -39.94 -19.08
CA TRP A 85 3.54 -40.00 -20.47
C TRP A 85 4.52 -39.23 -21.39
N PRO A 86 5.68 -39.83 -21.70
CA PRO A 86 6.76 -39.19 -22.46
C PRO A 86 6.31 -38.66 -23.83
N GLU A 87 5.49 -39.44 -24.55
CA GLU A 87 5.01 -39.10 -25.89
C GLU A 87 4.11 -37.85 -25.89
N ALA A 88 3.16 -37.77 -24.95
CA ALA A 88 2.29 -36.60 -24.81
C ALA A 88 3.06 -35.35 -24.36
N GLN A 89 4.02 -35.52 -23.45
CA GLN A 89 4.86 -34.41 -22.99
C GLN A 89 5.72 -33.88 -24.15
N ALA A 90 6.33 -34.75 -24.96
CA ALA A 90 7.11 -34.36 -26.12
C ALA A 90 6.25 -33.74 -27.24
N ALA A 91 4.97 -34.13 -27.35
CA ALA A 91 4.03 -33.53 -28.30
C ALA A 91 3.63 -32.09 -27.88
N ILE A 92 3.40 -31.85 -26.58
CA ILE A 92 2.99 -30.55 -26.06
C ILE A 92 4.19 -29.61 -25.89
N PHE A 93 5.33 -30.11 -25.43
CA PHE A 93 6.58 -29.38 -25.21
C PHE A 93 7.72 -29.98 -26.06
N PRO A 94 7.67 -29.83 -27.39
CA PRO A 94 8.71 -30.34 -28.26
C PRO A 94 10.03 -29.62 -28.01
N LYS A 95 11.13 -30.36 -28.14
CA LYS A 95 12.50 -29.82 -27.97
C LYS A 95 13.01 -29.09 -29.22
N THR A 96 12.13 -28.75 -30.16
CA THR A 96 12.51 -28.04 -31.38
C THR A 96 12.99 -26.62 -31.03
N PRO A 97 14.15 -26.18 -31.56
CA PRO A 97 14.72 -24.87 -31.22
C PRO A 97 13.75 -23.70 -31.47
N GLU A 98 12.97 -23.77 -32.55
CA GLU A 98 12.06 -22.72 -32.98
C GLU A 98 10.91 -22.54 -31.98
N GLN A 99 10.28 -23.65 -31.55
CA GLN A 99 9.19 -23.62 -30.58
C GLN A 99 9.68 -23.14 -29.22
N LYS A 100 10.86 -23.62 -28.80
CA LYS A 100 11.49 -23.19 -27.56
C LYS A 100 11.80 -21.68 -27.60
N ALA A 101 12.35 -21.17 -28.69
CA ALA A 101 12.68 -19.76 -28.84
C ALA A 101 11.44 -18.84 -28.75
N MET A 102 10.28 -19.26 -29.27
CA MET A 102 9.03 -18.51 -29.11
C MET A 102 8.60 -18.40 -27.65
N LEU A 103 8.65 -19.51 -26.91
CA LEU A 103 8.28 -19.56 -25.51
C LEU A 103 9.28 -18.78 -24.64
N ASP A 104 10.58 -18.92 -24.92
CA ASP A 104 11.66 -18.17 -24.28
C ASP A 104 11.51 -16.65 -24.52
N GLY A 105 11.08 -16.23 -25.72
CA GLY A 105 10.81 -14.82 -26.04
C GLY A 105 9.72 -14.20 -25.15
N ILE A 106 8.63 -14.93 -24.94
CA ILE A 106 7.53 -14.50 -24.04
C ILE A 106 8.02 -14.46 -22.59
N ALA A 107 8.75 -15.49 -22.16
CA ALA A 107 9.30 -15.56 -20.81
C ALA A 107 10.29 -14.41 -20.56
N GLN A 108 11.16 -14.08 -21.52
CA GLN A 108 12.14 -13.00 -21.41
C GLN A 108 11.46 -11.64 -21.27
N PHE A 109 10.42 -11.36 -22.07
CA PHE A 109 9.63 -10.14 -21.91
C PHE A 109 8.90 -10.12 -20.56
N GLY A 110 8.41 -11.29 -20.11
CA GLY A 110 7.88 -11.49 -18.77
C GLY A 110 8.88 -11.08 -17.69
N ILE A 111 10.12 -11.58 -17.74
CA ILE A 111 11.18 -11.20 -16.78
C ILE A 111 11.35 -9.68 -16.73
N LEU A 112 11.43 -9.00 -17.88
CA LEU A 112 11.58 -7.54 -17.90
C LEU A 112 10.42 -6.84 -17.19
N LEU A 113 9.18 -7.29 -17.42
CA LEU A 113 8.01 -6.76 -16.72
C LEU A 113 8.02 -7.07 -15.22
N LEU A 114 8.42 -8.28 -14.83
CA LEU A 114 8.57 -8.64 -13.41
C LEU A 114 9.57 -7.71 -12.71
N LEU A 115 10.66 -7.34 -13.38
CA LEU A 115 11.67 -6.46 -12.81
C LEU A 115 11.28 -4.99 -12.83
N LEU A 116 10.55 -4.56 -13.86
CA LEU A 116 9.88 -3.27 -13.86
C LEU A 116 8.96 -3.15 -12.64
N LEU A 117 8.10 -4.15 -12.40
CA LEU A 117 7.21 -4.17 -11.24
C LEU A 117 7.98 -4.20 -9.91
N THR A 118 9.06 -4.99 -9.84
CA THR A 118 9.92 -5.06 -8.65
C THR A 118 10.58 -3.71 -8.36
N GLY A 119 11.03 -3.00 -9.40
CA GLY A 119 11.55 -1.64 -9.27
C GLY A 119 10.48 -0.65 -8.83
N MET A 120 9.25 -0.74 -9.36
CA MET A 120 8.13 0.12 -8.94
C MET A 120 7.74 -0.09 -7.47
N GLU A 121 7.94 -1.29 -6.94
CA GLU A 121 7.71 -1.62 -5.52
C GLU A 121 8.86 -1.20 -4.60
N THR A 122 10.00 -0.77 -5.16
CA THR A 122 11.19 -0.41 -4.39
C THR A 122 11.08 1.02 -3.85
N ASP A 123 10.86 1.14 -2.54
CA ASP A 123 10.79 2.44 -1.87
C ASP A 123 12.19 2.94 -1.45
N LEU A 124 12.81 3.76 -2.31
CA LEU A 124 14.11 4.38 -2.02
C LEU A 124 14.06 5.39 -0.86
N LYS A 125 12.90 5.96 -0.53
CA LYS A 125 12.77 6.86 0.64
C LYS A 125 12.82 6.05 1.93
N LEU A 126 12.15 4.90 1.96
CA LEU A 126 12.29 3.94 3.04
C LEU A 126 13.77 3.57 3.19
N VAL A 127 14.47 3.28 2.09
CA VAL A 127 15.93 2.95 2.09
C VAL A 127 16.80 4.04 2.72
N ARG A 128 16.52 5.32 2.45
CA ARG A 128 17.25 6.45 3.06
C ARG A 128 16.93 6.66 4.53
N LYS A 129 15.72 6.29 4.96
CA LYS A 129 15.23 6.45 6.34
C LYS A 129 15.61 5.27 7.25
N ILE A 130 16.24 4.22 6.72
CA ILE A 130 16.53 3.02 7.50
C ILE A 130 17.68 3.27 8.48
N GLY A 131 17.53 2.72 9.68
CA GLY A 131 18.57 2.73 10.71
C GLY A 131 19.79 1.89 10.34
N LYS A 132 20.88 2.13 11.07
CA LYS A 132 22.16 1.41 10.99
C LYS A 132 22.01 -0.13 10.98
N ALA A 133 20.94 -0.64 11.61
CA ALA A 133 20.62 -2.05 11.65
C ALA A 133 20.47 -2.67 10.25
N ALA A 134 19.59 -2.15 9.39
CA ALA A 134 19.34 -2.80 8.09
C ALA A 134 20.57 -2.80 7.18
N ILE A 135 21.41 -1.75 7.25
CA ILE A 135 22.67 -1.70 6.51
C ILE A 135 23.62 -2.79 6.99
N ALA A 136 23.81 -2.93 8.31
CA ALA A 136 24.66 -3.98 8.88
C ALA A 136 24.15 -5.39 8.52
N ILE A 137 22.82 -5.57 8.56
CA ILE A 137 22.15 -6.81 8.16
C ILE A 137 22.39 -7.12 6.68
N SER A 138 22.17 -6.16 5.78
CA SER A 138 22.37 -6.37 4.34
C SER A 138 23.82 -6.68 4.00
N ILE A 139 24.78 -5.96 4.58
CA ILE A 139 26.22 -6.22 4.34
C ILE A 139 26.57 -7.65 4.78
N ALA A 140 26.23 -8.04 6.01
CA ALA A 140 26.54 -9.37 6.51
C ALA A 140 25.74 -10.47 5.79
N GLY A 141 24.47 -10.20 5.49
CA GLY A 141 23.52 -11.07 4.80
C GLY A 141 23.79 -11.22 3.30
N ILE A 142 24.66 -10.41 2.71
CA ILE A 142 25.18 -10.58 1.36
C ILE A 142 26.56 -11.24 1.41
N LEU A 143 27.52 -10.66 2.17
CA LEU A 143 28.91 -11.09 2.14
C LEU A 143 29.11 -12.54 2.61
N LEU A 144 28.45 -12.95 3.69
CA LEU A 144 28.62 -14.30 4.23
C LEU A 144 28.10 -15.38 3.27
N PRO A 145 26.83 -15.36 2.82
CA PRO A 145 26.36 -16.35 1.85
C PRO A 145 27.06 -16.23 0.48
N PHE A 146 27.49 -15.03 0.07
CA PHE A 146 28.29 -14.87 -1.13
C PHE A 146 29.62 -15.62 -1.02
N ALA A 147 30.34 -15.45 0.08
CA ALA A 147 31.58 -16.18 0.33
C ALA A 147 31.34 -17.70 0.38
N CYS A 148 30.24 -18.15 1.01
CA CYS A 148 29.85 -19.56 1.02
C CYS A 148 29.56 -20.10 -0.40
N GLY A 149 28.82 -19.36 -1.23
CA GLY A 149 28.52 -19.79 -2.59
C GLY A 149 29.72 -19.72 -3.53
N PHE A 150 30.58 -18.71 -3.38
CA PHE A 150 31.83 -18.59 -4.12
C PHE A 150 32.77 -19.75 -3.80
N THR A 151 32.97 -20.03 -2.51
CA THR A 151 33.80 -21.17 -2.08
C THR A 151 33.21 -22.50 -2.58
N LEU A 152 31.90 -22.70 -2.47
CA LEU A 152 31.25 -23.88 -3.04
C LEU A 152 31.52 -24.00 -4.55
N GLY A 153 31.42 -22.90 -5.29
CA GLY A 153 31.69 -22.86 -6.73
C GLY A 153 33.12 -23.27 -7.09
N GLU A 154 34.11 -22.81 -6.32
CA GLU A 154 35.51 -23.18 -6.52
C GLU A 154 35.77 -24.66 -6.25
N PHE A 155 35.04 -25.26 -5.31
CA PHE A 155 35.13 -26.69 -4.98
C PHE A 155 34.16 -27.59 -5.76
N LEU A 156 33.37 -27.04 -6.70
CA LEU A 156 32.49 -27.86 -7.52
C LEU A 156 33.30 -28.78 -8.46
N PRO A 157 32.90 -30.06 -8.58
CA PRO A 157 33.43 -30.96 -9.59
C PRO A 157 33.38 -30.35 -10.99
N GLU A 158 34.48 -30.49 -11.76
CA GLU A 158 34.57 -29.94 -13.13
C GLU A 158 33.47 -30.46 -14.04
N ALA A 159 33.00 -31.69 -13.82
CA ALA A 159 31.89 -32.29 -14.55
C ALA A 159 30.55 -31.53 -14.43
N LEU A 160 30.38 -30.67 -13.41
CA LEU A 160 29.18 -29.86 -13.23
C LEU A 160 29.29 -28.47 -13.86
N LEU A 161 30.49 -28.05 -14.23
CA LEU A 161 30.75 -26.77 -14.87
C LEU A 161 30.60 -26.92 -16.39
N PRO A 162 29.78 -26.09 -17.06
CA PRO A 162 29.71 -26.09 -18.53
C PRO A 162 31.06 -25.84 -19.19
N LYS A 163 31.87 -24.97 -18.56
CA LYS A 163 33.18 -24.50 -19.00
C LYS A 163 34.11 -24.45 -17.79
N PRO A 164 34.87 -25.51 -17.49
CA PRO A 164 35.77 -25.55 -16.33
C PRO A 164 36.76 -24.36 -16.28
N GLU A 165 37.18 -23.86 -17.44
CA GLU A 165 38.04 -22.69 -17.60
C GLU A 165 37.39 -21.37 -17.14
N GLN A 166 36.06 -21.32 -17.02
CA GLN A 166 35.30 -20.18 -16.51
C GLN A 166 34.81 -20.40 -15.07
N ARG A 167 35.47 -21.28 -14.30
CA ARG A 167 35.14 -21.59 -12.90
C ARG A 167 34.92 -20.32 -12.06
N LEU A 168 35.78 -19.31 -12.20
CA LEU A 168 35.62 -18.03 -11.48
C LEU A 168 34.24 -17.39 -11.71
N VAL A 169 33.77 -17.35 -12.96
CA VAL A 169 32.47 -16.75 -13.30
C VAL A 169 31.33 -17.59 -12.72
N ALA A 170 31.43 -18.92 -12.80
CA ALA A 170 30.46 -19.82 -12.19
C ALA A 170 30.42 -19.70 -10.66
N SER A 171 31.57 -19.53 -10.00
CA SER A 171 31.68 -19.31 -8.56
C SER A 171 31.11 -17.97 -8.13
N LEU A 172 31.40 -16.89 -8.85
CA LEU A 172 30.78 -15.58 -8.62
C LEU A 172 29.25 -15.66 -8.79
N PHE A 173 28.79 -16.40 -9.79
CA PHE A 173 27.37 -16.62 -10.03
C PHE A 173 26.71 -17.40 -8.88
N MET A 174 27.38 -18.44 -8.39
CA MET A 174 26.92 -19.24 -7.25
C MET A 174 26.88 -18.40 -5.97
N GLY A 175 27.92 -17.61 -5.69
CA GLY A 175 27.94 -16.66 -4.57
C GLY A 175 26.73 -15.71 -4.62
N THR A 176 26.46 -15.15 -5.80
CA THR A 176 25.34 -14.23 -6.02
C THR A 176 23.97 -14.90 -5.83
N ALA A 177 23.78 -16.09 -6.40
CA ALA A 177 22.55 -16.85 -6.27
C ALA A 177 22.25 -17.24 -4.80
N LEU A 178 23.29 -17.43 -3.98
CA LEU A 178 23.13 -17.73 -2.56
C LEU A 178 22.95 -16.47 -1.70
N SER A 179 23.45 -15.31 -2.12
CA SER A 179 23.45 -14.09 -1.32
C SER A 179 22.17 -13.27 -1.38
N ILE A 180 21.44 -13.36 -2.49
CA ILE A 180 20.24 -12.53 -2.72
C ILE A 180 19.03 -13.13 -2.00
N SER A 181 18.03 -12.31 -1.74
CA SER A 181 16.74 -12.70 -1.19
C SER A 181 15.63 -11.97 -1.92
N SER A 182 14.47 -12.62 -2.07
CA SER A 182 13.35 -12.04 -2.80
C SER A 182 12.58 -11.05 -1.93
N VAL A 183 12.72 -9.75 -2.23
CA VAL A 183 11.93 -8.69 -1.58
C VAL A 183 10.44 -8.95 -1.68
N LYS A 184 9.97 -9.44 -2.84
CA LYS A 184 8.56 -9.71 -3.09
C LYS A 184 8.02 -10.80 -2.16
N ILE A 185 8.76 -11.90 -2.02
CA ILE A 185 8.35 -13.01 -1.16
C ILE A 185 8.40 -12.59 0.31
N VAL A 186 9.48 -11.92 0.73
CA VAL A 186 9.62 -11.39 2.08
C VAL A 186 8.43 -10.48 2.42
N ALA A 187 8.12 -9.50 1.57
CA ALA A 187 7.05 -8.54 1.81
C ALA A 187 5.66 -9.21 1.87
N VAL A 188 5.38 -10.18 0.99
CA VAL A 188 4.12 -10.93 1.02
C VAL A 188 3.98 -11.71 2.32
N VAL A 189 5.01 -12.46 2.73
CA VAL A 189 4.92 -13.30 3.93
C VAL A 189 4.84 -12.45 5.21
N VAL A 190 5.62 -11.37 5.33
CA VAL A 190 5.55 -10.44 6.48
C VAL A 190 4.17 -9.76 6.55
N ARG A 191 3.57 -9.45 5.41
CA ARG A 191 2.20 -8.90 5.31
C ARG A 191 1.15 -9.91 5.74
N GLU A 192 1.21 -11.14 5.26
CA GLU A 192 0.27 -12.21 5.63
C GLU A 192 0.34 -12.54 7.12
N MET A 193 1.50 -12.38 7.75
CA MET A 193 1.66 -12.55 9.19
C MET A 193 1.13 -11.36 10.01
N ASN A 194 0.70 -10.27 9.38
CA ASN A 194 0.32 -8.99 10.01
C ASN A 194 1.47 -8.29 10.77
N PHE A 195 2.72 -8.55 10.39
CA PHE A 195 3.91 -7.95 11.04
C PHE A 195 4.47 -6.72 10.30
N MET A 196 3.91 -6.33 9.14
CA MET A 196 4.38 -5.18 8.35
C MET A 196 4.45 -3.85 9.12
N ARG A 197 3.59 -3.65 10.11
CA ARG A 197 3.56 -2.42 10.93
C ARG A 197 4.53 -2.47 12.12
N ARG A 198 4.99 -3.66 12.51
CA ARG A 198 5.93 -3.87 13.62
C ARG A 198 7.32 -3.43 13.19
N ASN A 199 8.13 -2.95 14.14
CA ASN A 199 9.48 -2.46 13.87
C ASN A 199 10.34 -3.54 13.17
N VAL A 200 10.30 -4.77 13.69
CA VAL A 200 11.02 -5.92 13.11
C VAL A 200 10.57 -6.21 11.68
N GLY A 201 9.26 -6.14 11.40
CA GLY A 201 8.72 -6.36 10.06
C GLY A 201 9.18 -5.27 9.07
N GLN A 202 9.22 -4.01 9.51
CA GLN A 202 9.76 -2.92 8.70
C GLN A 202 11.25 -3.12 8.39
N ILE A 203 12.07 -3.54 9.37
CA ILE A 203 13.50 -3.81 9.16
C ILE A 203 13.70 -4.98 8.20
N ILE A 204 12.92 -6.06 8.32
CA ILE A 204 12.99 -7.22 7.42
C ILE A 204 12.74 -6.79 5.97
N VAL A 205 11.66 -6.06 5.71
CA VAL A 205 11.31 -5.59 4.36
C VAL A 205 12.36 -4.62 3.84
N ALA A 206 12.79 -3.67 4.67
CA ALA A 206 13.80 -2.68 4.32
C ALA A 206 15.15 -3.32 3.94
N THR A 207 15.58 -4.34 4.70
CA THR A 207 16.78 -5.13 4.40
C THR A 207 16.61 -5.88 3.08
N ALA A 208 15.47 -6.52 2.85
CA ALA A 208 15.22 -7.25 1.60
C ALA A 208 15.23 -6.34 0.36
N VAL A 209 14.74 -5.09 0.49
CA VAL A 209 14.84 -4.08 -0.58
C VAL A 209 16.31 -3.74 -0.89
N ILE A 210 17.14 -3.53 0.14
CA ILE A 210 18.58 -3.27 -0.04
C ILE A 210 19.25 -4.47 -0.72
N ASP A 211 19.01 -5.68 -0.22
CA ASP A 211 19.61 -6.91 -0.74
C ASP A 211 19.28 -7.15 -2.22
N ASP A 212 18.01 -6.95 -2.61
CA ASP A 212 17.58 -7.11 -4.01
C ASP A 212 18.24 -6.04 -4.90
N THR A 213 18.29 -4.79 -4.43
CA THR A 213 18.94 -3.68 -5.17
C THR A 213 20.43 -3.92 -5.38
N ILE A 214 21.16 -4.29 -4.33
CA ILE A 214 22.60 -4.60 -4.41
C ILE A 214 22.80 -5.86 -5.26
N GLY A 215 21.92 -6.85 -5.14
CA GLY A 215 21.95 -8.08 -5.91
C GLY A 215 21.96 -7.82 -7.41
N TRP A 216 21.08 -6.94 -7.92
CA TRP A 216 21.06 -6.57 -9.33
C TRP A 216 22.33 -5.88 -9.81
N ILE A 217 22.99 -5.09 -8.94
CA ILE A 217 24.28 -4.48 -9.25
C ILE A 217 25.37 -5.55 -9.34
N ILE A 218 25.41 -6.50 -8.40
CA ILE A 218 26.38 -7.61 -8.40
C ILE A 218 26.21 -8.47 -9.66
N ILE A 219 24.97 -8.83 -10.02
CA ILE A 219 24.67 -9.61 -11.23
C ILE A 219 25.12 -8.87 -12.48
N ALA A 220 24.87 -7.56 -12.59
CA ALA A 220 25.27 -6.77 -13.75
C ALA A 220 26.80 -6.82 -13.97
N VAL A 221 27.56 -6.72 -12.88
CA VAL A 221 29.03 -6.82 -12.89
C VAL A 221 29.49 -8.22 -13.31
N ILE A 222 28.91 -9.27 -12.74
CA ILE A 222 29.27 -10.67 -13.06
C ILE A 222 28.88 -11.04 -14.48
N PHE A 223 27.73 -10.57 -14.94
CA PHE A 223 27.27 -10.78 -16.31
C PHE A 223 28.24 -10.18 -17.32
N SER A 224 28.75 -8.97 -17.04
CA SER A 224 29.79 -8.38 -17.88
C SER A 224 31.06 -9.22 -17.92
N LEU A 225 31.43 -9.89 -16.82
CA LEU A 225 32.59 -10.79 -16.79
C LEU A 225 32.32 -12.04 -17.65
N ALA A 226 31.10 -12.57 -17.60
CA ALA A 226 30.70 -13.77 -18.33
C ALA A 226 30.64 -13.60 -19.86
N SER A 227 30.18 -12.44 -20.34
CA SER A 227 29.85 -12.23 -21.75
C SER A 227 31.07 -12.16 -22.68
N GLN A 228 32.27 -11.89 -22.15
CA GLN A 228 33.45 -11.64 -22.98
C GLN A 228 34.45 -12.81 -23.02
N GLY A 229 34.26 -13.85 -22.20
CA GLY A 229 35.01 -15.13 -22.26
C GLY A 229 36.52 -15.05 -21.97
N THR A 230 37.12 -13.86 -22.02
CA THR A 230 38.50 -13.54 -21.68
C THR A 230 38.50 -12.40 -20.65
N LEU A 231 39.32 -12.52 -19.61
CA LEU A 231 39.54 -11.47 -18.60
C LEU A 231 40.34 -10.29 -19.21
N ASP A 232 39.79 -9.61 -20.21
CA ASP A 232 40.31 -8.32 -20.64
C ASP A 232 39.85 -7.27 -19.61
N ILE A 233 40.78 -6.86 -18.74
CA ILE A 233 40.55 -5.88 -17.68
C ILE A 233 39.92 -4.59 -18.24
N ALA A 234 40.25 -4.21 -19.48
CA ALA A 234 39.68 -3.01 -20.11
C ALA A 234 38.17 -3.17 -20.38
N SER A 235 37.73 -4.35 -20.80
CA SER A 235 36.32 -4.64 -21.06
C SER A 235 35.46 -4.69 -19.80
N VAL A 236 35.98 -5.31 -18.74
CA VAL A 236 35.36 -5.37 -17.41
C VAL A 236 35.26 -3.97 -16.84
N ALA A 237 36.35 -3.19 -16.88
CA ALA A 237 36.36 -1.81 -16.45
C ALA A 237 35.35 -0.97 -17.24
N LYS A 238 35.26 -1.14 -18.57
CA LYS A 238 34.29 -0.43 -19.41
C LYS A 238 32.85 -0.72 -19.01
N ALA A 239 32.50 -1.98 -18.75
CA ALA A 239 31.14 -2.35 -18.39
C ALA A 239 30.78 -2.00 -16.95
N VAL A 240 31.72 -2.13 -16.00
CA VAL A 240 31.53 -1.66 -14.62
C VAL A 240 31.35 -0.13 -14.61
N LEU A 241 32.26 0.60 -15.26
CA LEU A 241 32.16 2.05 -15.39
C LEU A 241 30.88 2.46 -16.14
N GLY A 242 30.56 1.77 -17.23
CA GLY A 242 29.34 1.99 -17.99
C GLY A 242 28.08 1.76 -17.15
N THR A 243 28.06 0.73 -16.30
CA THR A 243 26.99 0.47 -15.35
C THR A 243 26.87 1.60 -14.32
N LEU A 244 28.00 2.01 -13.72
CA LEU A 244 28.02 3.11 -12.74
C LEU A 244 27.55 4.43 -13.36
N VAL A 245 28.01 4.75 -14.57
CA VAL A 245 27.58 5.93 -15.33
C VAL A 245 26.08 5.83 -15.66
N PHE A 246 25.62 4.68 -16.13
CA PHE A 246 24.19 4.45 -16.40
C PHE A 246 23.34 4.66 -15.16
N LEU A 247 23.72 4.10 -14.01
CA LEU A 247 23.01 4.29 -12.75
C LEU A 247 23.03 5.75 -12.31
N ALA A 248 24.20 6.41 -12.36
CA ALA A 248 24.35 7.81 -12.00
C ALA A 248 23.48 8.72 -12.88
N VAL A 249 23.50 8.54 -14.20
CA VAL A 249 22.68 9.30 -15.15
C VAL A 249 21.19 9.00 -14.95
N SER A 250 20.82 7.74 -14.74
CA SER A 250 19.42 7.33 -14.51
C SER A 250 18.84 7.97 -13.26
N PHE A 251 19.58 7.95 -12.14
CA PHE A 251 19.09 8.50 -10.87
C PHE A 251 19.21 10.03 -10.75
N THR A 252 19.95 10.69 -11.64
CA THR A 252 20.05 12.16 -11.69
C THR A 252 19.15 12.77 -12.77
N ILE A 253 19.50 12.55 -14.04
CA ILE A 253 18.79 13.09 -15.21
C ILE A 253 17.56 12.24 -15.50
N GLY A 254 17.69 10.91 -15.46
CA GLY A 254 16.62 9.98 -15.78
C GLY A 254 15.38 10.18 -14.92
N ARG A 255 15.53 10.40 -13.60
CA ARG A 255 14.41 10.71 -12.70
C ARG A 255 13.58 11.90 -13.18
N ARG A 256 14.25 13.00 -13.56
CA ARG A 256 13.58 14.22 -14.05
C ARG A 256 12.94 13.99 -15.42
N LEU A 257 13.58 13.23 -16.29
CA LEU A 257 13.08 12.88 -17.61
C LEU A 257 11.83 11.99 -17.52
N VAL A 258 11.88 10.91 -16.73
CA VAL A 258 10.75 9.99 -16.52
C VAL A 258 9.55 10.73 -15.97
N PHE A 259 9.75 11.60 -14.97
CA PHE A 259 8.68 12.44 -14.44
C PHE A 259 8.04 13.33 -15.53
N GLN A 260 8.86 14.00 -16.35
CA GLN A 260 8.35 14.83 -17.44
C GLN A 260 7.61 14.03 -18.50
N LEU A 261 8.11 12.85 -18.88
CA LEU A 261 7.48 11.99 -19.88
C LEU A 261 6.14 11.43 -19.39
N ILE A 262 6.06 10.98 -18.13
CA ILE A 262 4.82 10.52 -17.52
C ILE A 262 3.81 11.67 -17.43
N ARG A 263 4.24 12.85 -16.97
CA ARG A 263 3.38 14.04 -16.91
C ARG A 263 2.87 14.43 -18.28
N TRP A 264 3.77 14.52 -19.27
CA TRP A 264 3.42 14.86 -20.64
C TRP A 264 2.41 13.87 -21.23
N ALA A 265 2.59 12.56 -20.96
CA ALA A 265 1.66 11.54 -21.40
C ALA A 265 0.29 11.67 -20.74
N ASN A 266 0.26 11.96 -19.44
CA ASN A 266 -0.97 12.16 -18.69
C ASN A 266 -1.73 13.43 -19.15
N ASP A 267 -1.01 14.51 -19.44
CA ASP A 267 -1.59 15.82 -19.71
C ASP A 267 -1.95 16.03 -21.19
N ASN A 268 -1.24 15.38 -22.13
CA ASN A 268 -1.39 15.63 -23.57
C ASN A 268 -1.95 14.45 -24.39
N LEU A 269 -1.89 13.21 -23.89
CA LEU A 269 -2.37 12.04 -24.65
C LEU A 269 -3.79 11.67 -24.22
N VAL A 270 -4.66 11.46 -25.22
CA VAL A 270 -6.08 11.10 -25.02
C VAL A 270 -6.26 9.59 -24.77
N SER A 271 -5.23 8.77 -25.02
CA SER A 271 -5.32 7.30 -24.90
C SER A 271 -5.53 6.85 -23.46
N THR A 272 -6.44 5.89 -23.26
CA THR A 272 -6.78 5.31 -21.94
C THR A 272 -5.63 4.57 -21.25
N ALA A 273 -4.57 4.23 -22.00
CA ALA A 273 -3.37 3.55 -21.49
C ALA A 273 -2.07 4.33 -21.75
N ALA A 274 -2.15 5.64 -22.03
CA ALA A 274 -1.01 6.49 -22.39
C ALA A 274 0.19 6.35 -21.44
N VAL A 275 -0.05 6.44 -20.12
CA VAL A 275 1.00 6.35 -19.11
C VAL A 275 1.61 4.94 -19.06
N ILE A 276 0.81 3.88 -19.18
CA ILE A 276 1.30 2.50 -19.24
C ILE A 276 2.20 2.31 -20.46
N THR A 277 1.80 2.81 -21.63
CA THR A 277 2.62 2.75 -22.84
C THR A 277 3.96 3.45 -22.64
N VAL A 278 3.99 4.64 -22.03
CA VAL A 278 5.25 5.33 -21.72
C VAL A 278 6.11 4.53 -20.74
N ILE A 279 5.51 3.91 -19.72
CA ILE A 279 6.25 3.03 -18.79
C ILE A 279 6.90 1.85 -19.54
N LEU A 280 6.18 1.20 -20.45
CA LEU A 280 6.71 0.08 -21.25
C LEU A 280 7.81 0.54 -22.22
N LEU A 281 7.67 1.72 -22.83
CA LEU A 281 8.71 2.31 -23.67
C LEU A 281 9.95 2.66 -22.86
N LEU A 282 9.80 3.24 -21.67
CA LEU A 282 10.91 3.54 -20.77
C LEU A 282 11.64 2.25 -20.36
N MET A 283 10.91 1.21 -19.97
CA MET A 283 11.46 -0.12 -19.70
C MET A 283 12.28 -0.64 -20.88
N GLY A 284 11.70 -0.62 -22.09
CA GLY A 284 12.36 -1.10 -23.30
C GLY A 284 13.61 -0.30 -23.64
N VAL A 285 13.55 1.03 -23.60
CA VAL A 285 14.70 1.90 -23.89
C VAL A 285 15.82 1.68 -22.88
N MET A 286 15.52 1.59 -21.58
CA MET A 286 16.55 1.35 -20.56
C MET A 286 17.13 -0.07 -20.65
N ALA A 287 16.32 -1.06 -20.99
CA ALA A 287 16.78 -2.41 -21.30
C ALA A 287 17.74 -2.43 -22.51
N LEU A 288 17.44 -1.69 -23.57
CA LEU A 288 18.32 -1.57 -24.75
C LEU A 288 19.62 -0.82 -24.43
N ILE A 289 19.56 0.23 -23.61
CA ILE A 289 20.76 0.97 -23.15
C ILE A 289 21.68 0.04 -22.37
N THR A 290 21.15 -0.74 -21.41
CA THR A 290 21.96 -1.67 -20.62
C THR A 290 22.58 -2.78 -21.48
N HIS A 291 21.82 -3.32 -22.45
CA HIS A 291 22.36 -4.24 -23.44
C HIS A 291 23.51 -3.63 -24.26
N ALA A 292 23.37 -2.39 -24.72
CA ALA A 292 24.41 -1.70 -25.49
C ALA A 292 25.71 -1.44 -24.69
N ILE A 293 25.61 -1.35 -23.35
CA ILE A 293 26.76 -1.19 -22.45
C ILE A 293 27.46 -2.55 -22.17
N GLY A 294 26.88 -3.68 -22.62
CA GLY A 294 27.39 -5.02 -22.37
C GLY A 294 26.85 -5.65 -21.08
N VAL A 295 25.73 -5.14 -20.55
CA VAL A 295 25.05 -5.60 -19.34
C VAL A 295 23.71 -6.25 -19.72
N HIS A 296 23.19 -7.16 -18.90
CA HIS A 296 21.90 -7.79 -19.17
C HIS A 296 20.74 -6.78 -19.12
N THR A 297 19.78 -6.90 -20.05
CA THR A 297 18.60 -6.01 -20.24
C THR A 297 17.74 -5.81 -18.98
N VAL A 298 17.74 -6.84 -18.14
CA VAL A 298 17.11 -6.93 -16.83
C VAL A 298 17.42 -5.75 -15.92
N LEU A 299 18.68 -5.29 -15.88
CA LEU A 299 19.06 -4.14 -15.06
C LEU A 299 18.31 -2.88 -15.51
N GLY A 300 18.22 -2.67 -16.82
CA GLY A 300 17.52 -1.51 -17.38
C GLY A 300 16.04 -1.50 -17.03
N ALA A 301 15.38 -2.65 -17.08
CA ALA A 301 13.99 -2.79 -16.70
C ALA A 301 13.76 -2.53 -15.20
N PHE A 302 14.65 -3.04 -14.33
CA PHE A 302 14.59 -2.78 -12.89
C PHE A 302 14.77 -1.29 -12.56
N VAL A 303 15.77 -0.63 -13.14
CA VAL A 303 16.02 0.81 -12.90
C VAL A 303 14.86 1.66 -13.46
N ALA A 304 14.30 1.30 -14.62
CA ALA A 304 13.09 1.95 -15.13
C ALA A 304 11.94 1.86 -14.11
N GLY A 305 11.77 0.69 -13.49
CA GLY A 305 10.78 0.47 -12.44
C GLY A 305 10.95 1.40 -11.26
N ILE A 306 12.17 1.54 -10.74
CA ILE A 306 12.47 2.44 -9.61
C ILE A 306 12.12 3.89 -9.97
N LEU A 307 12.54 4.36 -11.15
CA LEU A 307 12.27 5.74 -11.57
C LEU A 307 10.77 6.01 -11.76
N VAL A 308 10.02 5.03 -12.26
CA VAL A 308 8.56 5.10 -12.40
C VAL A 308 7.88 5.08 -11.02
N GLY A 309 8.31 4.21 -10.11
CA GLY A 309 7.77 4.09 -8.75
C GLY A 309 7.98 5.32 -7.89
N GLU A 310 9.07 6.07 -8.10
CA GLU A 310 9.30 7.35 -7.41
C GLU A 310 8.47 8.53 -7.97
N SER A 311 7.78 8.36 -9.11
CA SER A 311 7.00 9.44 -9.73
C SER A 311 5.71 9.71 -8.94
N PRO A 312 5.46 10.94 -8.45
CA PRO A 312 4.24 11.28 -7.72
C PRO A 312 2.95 11.17 -8.54
N ILE A 313 3.07 11.09 -9.86
CA ILE A 313 1.95 11.05 -10.81
C ILE A 313 1.48 9.60 -11.03
N LEU A 314 2.24 8.61 -10.58
CA LEU A 314 1.83 7.22 -10.67
C LEU A 314 0.62 6.97 -9.76
N THR A 315 -0.57 6.89 -10.37
CA THR A 315 -1.78 6.57 -9.64
C THR A 315 -1.83 5.09 -9.26
N ARG A 316 -2.45 4.78 -8.13
CA ARG A 316 -2.68 3.40 -7.68
C ARG A 316 -3.37 2.53 -8.74
N GLN A 317 -4.27 3.11 -9.52
CA GLN A 317 -4.96 2.42 -10.61
C GLN A 317 -4.00 1.95 -11.72
N ILE A 318 -2.96 2.72 -12.04
CA ILE A 318 -1.97 2.37 -13.06
C ILE A 318 -1.09 1.22 -12.55
N ASP A 319 -0.63 1.28 -11.29
CA ASP A 319 0.11 0.19 -10.65
C ASP A 319 -0.73 -1.10 -10.64
N GLU A 320 -1.98 -1.04 -10.17
CA GLU A 320 -2.86 -2.20 -10.08
C GLU A 320 -3.12 -2.85 -11.45
N ARG A 321 -3.25 -2.07 -12.53
CA ARG A 321 -3.42 -2.58 -13.90
C ARG A 321 -2.17 -3.31 -14.40
N LEU A 322 -0.99 -2.69 -14.24
CA LEU A 322 0.29 -3.31 -14.64
C LEU A 322 0.56 -4.57 -13.81
N ARG A 323 0.46 -4.46 -12.49
CA ARG A 323 0.57 -5.56 -11.54
C ARG A 323 -0.40 -6.70 -11.86
N GLY A 324 -1.65 -6.38 -12.18
CA GLY A 324 -2.68 -7.35 -12.56
C GLY A 324 -2.26 -8.16 -13.79
N LEU A 325 -1.83 -7.50 -14.87
CA LEU A 325 -1.35 -8.17 -16.07
C LEU A 325 -0.11 -9.05 -15.79
N ILE A 326 0.86 -8.50 -15.07
CA ILE A 326 2.13 -9.20 -14.79
C ILE A 326 1.90 -10.43 -13.92
N SER A 327 1.10 -10.30 -12.86
CA SER A 327 0.82 -11.41 -11.94
C SER A 327 -0.13 -12.47 -12.48
N SER A 328 -1.05 -12.09 -13.38
CA SER A 328 -2.02 -13.04 -13.96
C SER A 328 -1.49 -13.81 -15.16
N PHE A 329 -0.61 -13.22 -15.96
CA PHE A 329 -0.12 -13.80 -17.21
C PHE A 329 1.39 -14.09 -17.17
N PHE A 330 2.23 -13.06 -17.10
CA PHE A 330 3.69 -13.20 -17.29
C PHE A 330 4.37 -13.99 -16.18
N MET A 331 3.92 -13.83 -14.94
CA MET A 331 4.48 -14.47 -13.76
C MET A 331 4.29 -16.01 -13.78
N PRO A 332 3.05 -16.55 -13.92
CA PRO A 332 2.85 -17.99 -14.08
C PRO A 332 3.58 -18.60 -15.28
N VAL A 333 3.65 -17.89 -16.41
CA VAL A 333 4.36 -18.38 -17.61
C VAL A 333 5.87 -18.46 -17.36
N PHE A 334 6.48 -17.40 -16.81
CA PHE A 334 7.90 -17.38 -16.53
C PHE A 334 8.32 -18.43 -15.49
N PHE A 335 7.67 -18.46 -14.32
CA PHE A 335 8.01 -19.41 -13.27
C PHE A 335 7.64 -20.85 -13.65
N GLY A 336 6.53 -21.04 -14.37
CA GLY A 336 6.19 -22.33 -14.96
C GLY A 336 7.25 -22.80 -15.96
N LEU A 337 7.79 -21.93 -16.80
CA LEU A 337 8.87 -22.31 -17.74
C LEU A 337 10.19 -22.62 -17.02
N ALA A 338 10.52 -21.85 -15.99
CA ALA A 338 11.68 -22.14 -15.14
C ALA A 338 11.54 -23.51 -14.44
N GLY A 339 10.35 -23.82 -13.93
CA GLY A 339 10.03 -25.13 -13.38
C GLY A 339 10.07 -26.25 -14.42
N LEU A 340 9.58 -26.00 -15.65
CA LEU A 340 9.63 -26.95 -16.77
C LEU A 340 11.08 -27.30 -17.14
N SER A 341 11.97 -26.33 -17.02
CA SER A 341 13.40 -26.51 -17.25
C SER A 341 14.07 -27.29 -16.12
N ALA A 342 13.54 -27.26 -14.89
CA ALA A 342 14.13 -28.00 -13.77
C ALA A 342 13.84 -29.50 -13.88
N ASP A 343 14.90 -30.31 -14.00
CA ASP A 343 14.79 -31.76 -14.15
C ASP A 343 15.20 -32.49 -12.87
N LEU A 344 14.22 -32.76 -12.01
CA LEU A 344 14.43 -33.44 -10.72
C LEU A 344 14.88 -34.90 -10.88
N SER A 345 14.83 -35.48 -12.09
CA SER A 345 15.35 -36.83 -12.31
C SER A 345 16.86 -36.92 -12.05
N VAL A 346 17.57 -35.81 -12.20
CA VAL A 346 19.00 -35.66 -11.86
C VAL A 346 19.28 -35.95 -10.39
N LEU A 347 18.31 -35.68 -9.50
CA LEU A 347 18.43 -35.93 -8.06
C LEU A 347 18.22 -37.41 -7.68
N ARG A 348 17.97 -38.30 -8.65
CA ARG A 348 18.01 -39.76 -8.41
C ARG A 348 19.43 -40.26 -8.18
N ASP A 349 20.44 -39.55 -8.69
CA ASP A 349 21.84 -39.82 -8.33
C ASP A 349 22.07 -39.40 -6.87
N PRO A 350 22.43 -40.34 -5.98
CA PRO A 350 22.68 -40.03 -4.56
C PRO A 350 23.74 -38.95 -4.35
N ASN A 351 24.74 -38.84 -5.24
CA ASN A 351 25.79 -37.83 -5.13
C ASN A 351 25.25 -36.43 -5.39
N LEU A 352 24.41 -36.29 -6.43
CA LEU A 352 23.79 -35.01 -6.78
C LEU A 352 22.72 -34.61 -5.78
N LEU A 353 21.97 -35.58 -5.24
CA LEU A 353 21.05 -35.36 -4.12
C LEU A 353 21.79 -34.84 -2.88
N MET A 354 22.89 -35.48 -2.50
CA MET A 354 23.71 -35.06 -1.36
C MET A 354 24.30 -33.66 -1.58
N LEU A 355 24.82 -33.38 -2.77
CA LEU A 355 25.36 -32.06 -3.12
C LEU A 355 24.27 -30.98 -3.09
N THR A 356 23.05 -31.31 -3.55
CA THR A 356 21.90 -30.40 -3.49
C THR A 356 21.47 -30.15 -2.04
N GLY A 357 21.42 -31.19 -1.22
CA GLY A 357 21.14 -31.06 0.21
C GLY A 357 22.19 -30.17 0.91
N LEU A 358 23.47 -30.38 0.60
CA LEU A 358 24.56 -29.56 1.11
C LEU A 358 24.44 -28.09 0.66
N LEU A 359 24.12 -27.84 -0.62
CA LEU A 359 23.84 -26.51 -1.16
C LEU A 359 22.72 -25.83 -0.37
N VAL A 360 21.61 -26.52 -0.11
CA VAL A 360 20.46 -26.00 0.68
C VAL A 360 20.89 -25.63 2.09
N VAL A 361 21.65 -26.50 2.76
CA VAL A 361 22.15 -26.27 4.12
C VAL A 361 23.09 -25.06 4.15
N ILE A 362 24.07 -25.01 3.25
CA ILE A 362 25.03 -23.90 3.16
C ILE A 362 24.31 -22.58 2.85
N ALA A 363 23.39 -22.57 1.89
CA ALA A 363 22.61 -21.40 1.54
C ALA A 363 21.78 -20.91 2.74
N SER A 364 21.14 -21.84 3.46
CA SER A 364 20.33 -21.52 4.64
C SER A 364 21.18 -20.98 5.79
N VAL A 365 22.26 -21.68 6.14
CA VAL A 365 23.16 -21.30 7.24
C VAL A 365 23.89 -19.99 6.93
N GLY A 366 24.40 -19.81 5.71
CA GLY A 366 25.09 -18.59 5.31
C GLY A 366 24.18 -17.37 5.37
N LYS A 367 22.96 -17.47 4.85
CA LYS A 367 22.01 -16.34 4.87
C LYS A 367 21.46 -16.08 6.26
N PHE A 368 21.05 -17.12 6.96
CA PHE A 368 20.55 -17.01 8.33
C PHE A 368 21.62 -16.46 9.26
N GLY A 369 22.83 -16.99 9.19
CA GLY A 369 23.98 -16.54 9.99
C GLY A 369 24.35 -15.09 9.69
N GLY A 370 24.42 -14.71 8.40
CA GLY A 370 24.74 -13.35 7.99
C GLY A 370 23.71 -12.34 8.49
N ALA A 371 22.42 -12.65 8.30
CA ALA A 371 21.33 -11.81 8.77
C ALA A 371 21.26 -11.72 10.31
N PHE A 372 21.51 -12.84 11.00
CA PHE A 372 21.53 -12.89 12.47
C PHE A 372 22.67 -12.06 13.04
N VAL A 373 23.90 -12.27 12.54
CA VAL A 373 25.09 -11.51 12.96
C VAL A 373 24.90 -10.03 12.66
N GLY A 374 24.47 -9.67 11.45
CA GLY A 374 24.21 -8.29 11.08
C GLY A 374 23.12 -7.64 11.93
N GLY A 375 22.09 -8.41 12.33
CA GLY A 375 21.05 -7.94 13.25
C GLY A 375 21.60 -7.64 14.65
N THR A 376 22.41 -8.55 15.20
CA THR A 376 23.03 -8.34 16.53
C THR A 376 24.01 -7.17 16.54
N VAL A 377 24.85 -7.03 15.50
CA VAL A 377 25.76 -5.87 15.31
C VAL A 377 24.96 -4.58 15.10
N GLY A 378 23.81 -4.69 14.45
CA GLY A 378 22.85 -3.61 14.23
C GLY A 378 22.08 -3.15 15.48
N GLY A 379 22.29 -3.80 16.64
CA GLY A 379 21.65 -3.46 17.91
C GLY A 379 20.29 -4.13 18.14
N LEU A 380 19.91 -5.13 17.34
CA LEU A 380 18.70 -5.91 17.57
C LEU A 380 18.91 -6.92 18.70
N SER A 381 17.86 -7.19 19.46
CA SER A 381 17.85 -8.28 20.43
C SER A 381 17.93 -9.64 19.73
N THR A 382 18.41 -10.67 20.44
CA THR A 382 18.55 -12.03 19.89
C THR A 382 17.26 -12.57 19.27
N ARG A 383 16.10 -12.25 19.84
CA ARG A 383 14.79 -12.68 19.30
C ARG A 383 14.44 -11.94 18.02
N GLU A 384 14.73 -10.64 17.95
CA GLU A 384 14.51 -9.83 16.75
C GLU A 384 15.46 -10.25 15.64
N SER A 385 16.74 -10.52 15.96
CA SER A 385 17.71 -11.07 15.01
C SER A 385 17.30 -12.45 14.50
N LEU A 386 16.75 -13.32 15.36
CA LEU A 386 16.26 -14.64 14.95
C LEU A 386 15.07 -14.55 13.99
N ALA A 387 14.10 -13.69 14.29
CA ALA A 387 12.96 -13.47 13.42
C ALA A 387 13.38 -12.84 12.09
N LEU A 388 14.29 -11.87 12.14
CA LEU A 388 14.84 -11.27 10.95
C LEU A 388 15.59 -12.30 10.09
N ALA A 389 16.49 -13.08 10.68
CA ALA A 389 17.23 -14.11 9.97
C ALA A 389 16.33 -15.19 9.36
N SER A 390 15.25 -15.55 10.07
CA SER A 390 14.22 -16.44 9.54
C SER A 390 13.52 -15.83 8.33
N GLY A 391 13.17 -14.54 8.40
CA GLY A 391 12.53 -13.82 7.31
C GLY A 391 13.41 -13.64 6.07
N MET A 392 14.72 -13.43 6.27
CA MET A 392 15.69 -13.26 5.18
C MET A 392 16.07 -14.57 4.48
N ASN A 393 15.62 -15.74 4.95
CA ASN A 393 15.81 -17.01 4.26
C ASN A 393 14.75 -17.26 3.16
N ALA A 394 14.00 -16.22 2.75
CA ALA A 394 13.08 -16.25 1.63
C ALA A 394 13.84 -16.01 0.31
N ARG A 395 14.09 -17.11 -0.39
CA ARG A 395 14.49 -17.10 -1.80
C ARG A 395 13.25 -17.33 -2.66
N GLY A 396 13.39 -17.43 -3.97
CA GLY A 396 12.32 -17.84 -4.87
C GLY A 396 12.35 -17.06 -6.17
N SER A 397 11.80 -15.84 -6.19
CA SER A 397 11.60 -15.14 -7.46
C SER A 397 12.90 -14.70 -8.12
N THR A 398 13.75 -14.00 -7.38
CA THR A 398 14.97 -13.36 -7.91
C THR A 398 16.02 -14.41 -8.24
N GLU A 399 16.18 -15.43 -7.40
CA GLU A 399 17.14 -16.52 -7.56
C GLU A 399 16.81 -17.39 -8.78
N VAL A 400 15.52 -17.65 -9.04
CA VAL A 400 15.11 -18.38 -10.25
C VAL A 400 15.39 -17.54 -11.49
N ILE A 401 15.14 -16.23 -11.47
CA ILE A 401 15.50 -15.34 -12.59
C ILE A 401 17.00 -15.41 -12.86
N ILE A 402 17.81 -15.29 -11.81
CA ILE A 402 19.27 -15.42 -11.90
C ILE A 402 19.64 -16.78 -12.48
N ALA A 403 19.14 -17.87 -11.92
CA ALA A 403 19.44 -19.22 -12.42
C ALA A 403 19.11 -19.38 -13.91
N THR A 404 17.95 -18.88 -14.35
CA THR A 404 17.52 -18.92 -15.75
C THR A 404 18.46 -18.13 -16.65
N ILE A 405 18.88 -16.93 -16.23
CA ILE A 405 19.87 -16.12 -16.97
C ILE A 405 21.22 -16.84 -17.02
N GLY A 406 21.67 -17.43 -15.90
CA GLY A 406 22.94 -18.16 -15.84
C GLY A 406 22.96 -19.39 -16.74
N LEU A 407 21.83 -20.09 -16.84
CA LEU A 407 21.66 -21.21 -17.76
C LEU A 407 21.65 -20.74 -19.22
N SER A 408 20.94 -19.64 -19.54
CA SER A 408 20.80 -19.17 -20.92
C SER A 408 22.11 -18.68 -21.53
N ILE A 409 23.02 -18.12 -20.72
CA ILE A 409 24.37 -17.71 -21.17
C ILE A 409 25.42 -18.81 -21.02
N GLY A 410 25.04 -19.99 -20.54
CA GLY A 410 25.94 -21.14 -20.39
C GLY A 410 26.97 -21.02 -19.25
N VAL A 411 26.71 -20.17 -18.25
CA VAL A 411 27.51 -20.11 -17.00
C VAL A 411 27.10 -21.23 -16.05
N LEU A 412 25.82 -21.61 -16.05
CA LEU A 412 25.29 -22.73 -15.26
C LEU A 412 24.96 -23.91 -16.16
N SER A 413 25.25 -25.12 -15.69
CA SER A 413 24.76 -26.35 -16.32
C SER A 413 23.30 -26.59 -15.95
N GLN A 414 22.62 -27.46 -16.71
CA GLN A 414 21.25 -27.89 -16.40
C GLN A 414 21.13 -28.48 -14.98
N VAL A 415 22.18 -29.18 -14.54
CA VAL A 415 22.26 -29.77 -13.20
C VAL A 415 22.33 -28.66 -12.16
N MET A 416 23.25 -27.71 -12.29
CA MET A 416 23.36 -26.58 -11.35
C MET A 416 22.08 -25.74 -11.31
N PHE A 417 21.46 -25.48 -12.47
CA PHE A 417 20.17 -24.81 -12.55
C PHE A 417 19.11 -25.54 -11.71
N THR A 418 18.97 -26.86 -11.91
CA THR A 418 18.02 -27.69 -11.16
C THR A 418 18.30 -27.66 -9.66
N MET A 419 19.56 -27.71 -9.25
CA MET A 419 19.95 -27.62 -7.84
C MET A 419 19.56 -26.26 -7.22
N ILE A 420 19.82 -25.16 -7.93
CA ILE A 420 19.47 -23.80 -7.47
C ILE A 420 17.96 -23.61 -7.39
N VAL A 421 17.20 -24.07 -8.39
CA VAL A 421 15.73 -24.02 -8.37
C VAL A 421 15.17 -24.85 -7.21
N THR A 422 15.71 -26.05 -6.98
CA THR A 422 15.32 -26.90 -5.85
C THR A 422 15.62 -26.20 -4.52
N MET A 423 16.80 -25.58 -4.40
CA MET A 423 17.18 -24.82 -3.22
C MET A 423 16.25 -23.63 -2.98
N ALA A 424 15.90 -22.88 -4.04
CA ALA A 424 14.97 -21.77 -3.95
C ALA A 424 13.60 -22.25 -3.44
N ILE A 425 13.05 -23.35 -3.98
CA ILE A 425 11.76 -23.90 -3.53
C ILE A 425 11.81 -24.30 -2.04
N VAL A 426 12.82 -25.10 -1.65
CA VAL A 426 12.94 -25.61 -0.28
C VAL A 426 13.11 -24.48 0.73
N THR A 427 13.99 -23.50 0.45
CA THR A 427 14.24 -22.38 1.37
C THR A 427 13.03 -21.46 1.48
N THR A 428 12.33 -21.19 0.37
CA THR A 428 11.05 -20.45 0.39
C THR A 428 10.00 -21.14 1.23
N MET A 429 9.82 -22.46 1.08
CA MET A 429 8.81 -23.20 1.82
C MET A 429 9.10 -23.26 3.32
N ALA A 430 10.39 -23.25 3.69
CA ALA A 430 10.85 -23.22 5.08
C ALA A 430 10.64 -21.86 5.76
N MET A 431 10.66 -20.75 5.01
CA MET A 431 10.61 -19.40 5.59
C MET A 431 9.32 -19.12 6.36
N PRO A 432 8.09 -19.30 5.84
CA PRO A 432 6.86 -18.99 6.58
C PRO A 432 6.73 -19.70 7.94
N PRO A 433 6.94 -21.03 8.07
CA PRO A 433 6.86 -21.68 9.38
C PRO A 433 7.97 -21.23 10.34
N MET A 434 9.20 -21.03 9.85
CA MET A 434 10.31 -20.54 10.69
C MET A 434 10.04 -19.12 11.20
N LEU A 435 9.64 -18.21 10.32
CA LEU A 435 9.34 -16.83 10.68
C LEU A 435 8.14 -16.78 11.63
N ARG A 436 7.08 -17.55 11.40
CA ARG A 436 5.92 -17.62 12.32
C ARG A 436 6.34 -18.05 13.72
N ALA A 437 7.17 -19.08 13.84
CA ALA A 437 7.67 -19.55 15.13
C ALA A 437 8.52 -18.48 15.82
N ALA A 438 9.40 -17.79 15.08
CA ALA A 438 10.25 -16.74 15.63
C ALA A 438 9.44 -15.50 16.08
N LEU A 439 8.41 -15.12 15.30
CA LEU A 439 7.54 -13.98 15.61
C LEU A 439 6.62 -14.22 16.82
N ALA A 440 6.19 -15.46 17.06
CA ALA A 440 5.32 -15.79 18.19
C ALA A 440 5.94 -15.47 19.57
N GLY A 441 7.28 -15.48 19.67
CA GLY A 441 8.01 -15.20 20.91
C GLY A 441 8.49 -13.75 21.08
N LEU A 442 8.13 -12.84 20.16
CA LEU A 442 8.62 -11.46 20.16
C LEU A 442 7.77 -10.55 21.06
N PRO A 443 8.35 -9.97 22.14
CA PRO A 443 7.65 -8.97 22.93
C PRO A 443 7.37 -7.70 22.10
N MET A 444 6.32 -6.98 22.47
CA MET A 444 6.04 -5.63 21.96
C MET A 444 6.70 -4.62 22.89
N ASN A 445 7.55 -3.75 22.36
CA ASN A 445 8.06 -2.61 23.13
C ASN A 445 6.90 -1.66 23.46
N LYS A 446 6.96 -0.95 24.59
CA LYS A 446 5.88 -0.04 25.03
C LYS A 446 5.60 1.05 24.00
N ASP A 447 6.65 1.74 23.55
CA ASP A 447 6.57 2.79 22.53
C ASP A 447 5.97 2.28 21.21
N GLU A 448 6.32 1.04 20.84
CA GLU A 448 5.77 0.42 19.64
C GLU A 448 4.30 0.08 19.79
N LYS A 449 3.88 -0.42 20.96
CA LYS A 449 2.48 -0.68 21.29
C LYS A 449 1.67 0.61 21.29
N GLU A 450 2.17 1.66 21.94
CA GLU A 450 1.53 2.99 21.98
C GLU A 450 1.39 3.59 20.58
N ARG A 451 2.43 3.50 19.74
CA ARG A 451 2.37 3.89 18.32
C ARG A 451 1.30 3.12 17.56
N LEU A 452 1.27 1.79 17.69
CA LEU A 452 0.31 0.94 16.96
C LEU A 452 -1.13 1.20 17.42
N GLU A 453 -1.36 1.40 18.71
CA GLU A 453 -2.66 1.76 19.28
C GLU A 453 -3.11 3.14 18.83
N ARG A 454 -2.20 4.12 18.74
CA ARG A 454 -2.48 5.45 18.18
C ARG A 454 -2.85 5.35 16.69
N GLU A 455 -2.07 4.64 15.89
CA GLU A 455 -2.36 4.43 14.47
C GLU A 455 -3.69 3.67 14.25
N GLU A 456 -4.02 2.68 15.08
CA GLU A 456 -5.32 1.98 15.01
C GLU A 456 -6.49 2.87 15.40
N PHE A 457 -6.27 3.73 16.39
CA PHE A 457 -7.24 4.73 16.81
C PHE A 457 -7.48 5.75 15.69
N GLU A 458 -6.42 6.29 15.08
CA GLU A 458 -6.49 7.20 13.94
C GLU A 458 -7.22 6.56 12.75
N LYS A 459 -6.96 5.29 12.44
CA LYS A 459 -7.72 4.56 11.40
C LYS A 459 -9.22 4.45 11.66
N ARG A 460 -9.66 4.52 12.92
CA ARG A 460 -11.09 4.49 13.30
C ARG A 460 -11.69 5.89 13.49
N GLY A 461 -10.85 6.91 13.64
CA GLY A 461 -11.28 8.29 13.88
C GLY A 461 -11.89 8.93 12.64
N PHE A 462 -12.93 9.72 12.83
CA PHE A 462 -13.60 10.47 11.78
C PHE A 462 -12.67 11.53 11.17
N VAL A 463 -12.04 12.36 12.01
CA VAL A 463 -11.13 13.44 11.55
C VAL A 463 -9.86 12.88 10.90
N ALA A 464 -9.33 11.77 11.42
CA ALA A 464 -8.13 11.11 10.91
C ALA A 464 -8.33 10.36 9.58
N ASN A 465 -9.58 10.16 9.14
CA ASN A 465 -9.91 9.61 7.83
C ASN A 465 -10.37 10.69 6.82
N LEU A 466 -10.33 11.98 7.19
CA LEU A 466 -10.54 13.05 6.22
C LEU A 466 -9.31 13.14 5.30
N GLU A 467 -9.57 13.11 4.01
CA GLU A 467 -8.67 13.25 2.88
C GLU A 467 -8.99 14.52 2.08
N ARG A 468 -10.27 14.86 1.91
CA ARG A 468 -10.69 15.97 1.04
C ARG A 468 -12.03 16.61 1.46
N PRO A 469 -11.98 17.66 2.30
CA PRO A 469 -13.16 18.43 2.67
C PRO A 469 -13.67 19.36 1.55
N LEU A 470 -14.99 19.52 1.49
CA LEU A 470 -15.68 20.52 0.68
C LEU A 470 -16.23 21.61 1.59
N LEU A 471 -15.86 22.87 1.34
CA LEU A 471 -16.37 24.02 2.07
C LEU A 471 -17.37 24.78 1.18
N ALA A 472 -18.63 24.84 1.59
CA ALA A 472 -19.67 25.57 0.89
C ALA A 472 -20.01 26.86 1.64
N VAL A 473 -19.70 28.00 1.01
CA VAL A 473 -19.67 29.32 1.65
C VAL A 473 -20.38 30.39 0.85
N ASP A 474 -21.00 31.34 1.53
CA ASP A 474 -21.45 32.61 0.94
C ASP A 474 -20.59 33.79 1.43
N GLU A 475 -21.11 35.01 1.41
CA GLU A 475 -20.36 36.21 1.84
C GLU A 475 -20.54 36.56 3.31
N SER A 476 -21.21 35.72 4.09
CA SER A 476 -21.58 36.00 5.48
C SER A 476 -20.43 35.81 6.48
N VAL A 477 -20.64 36.30 7.70
CA VAL A 477 -19.71 36.05 8.83
C VAL A 477 -19.69 34.56 9.21
N ASN A 478 -20.81 33.83 9.00
CA ASN A 478 -20.85 32.38 9.17
C ASN A 478 -19.90 31.68 8.21
N ALA A 479 -19.83 32.15 6.96
CA ALA A 479 -18.90 31.63 5.96
C ALA A 479 -17.45 31.83 6.41
N THR A 480 -17.09 33.03 6.88
CA THR A 480 -15.73 33.32 7.36
C THR A 480 -15.34 32.45 8.56
N PHE A 481 -16.26 32.28 9.53
CA PHE A 481 -16.02 31.41 10.67
C PHE A 481 -15.91 29.93 10.25
N ALA A 482 -16.73 29.48 9.29
CA ALA A 482 -16.64 28.12 8.73
C ALA A 482 -15.30 27.87 8.02
N SER A 483 -14.83 28.84 7.23
CA SER A 483 -13.51 28.84 6.59
C SER A 483 -12.38 28.71 7.62
N HIS A 484 -12.47 29.42 8.74
CA HIS A 484 -11.49 29.34 9.82
C HIS A 484 -11.50 27.96 10.50
N VAL A 485 -12.68 27.44 10.87
CA VAL A 485 -12.85 26.13 11.51
C VAL A 485 -12.31 25.00 10.63
N ILE A 486 -12.63 24.98 9.33
CA ILE A 486 -12.13 23.92 8.45
C ILE A 486 -10.63 24.07 8.14
N GLY A 487 -10.12 25.32 8.11
CA GLY A 487 -8.69 25.58 7.98
C GLY A 487 -7.87 25.04 9.15
N LEU A 488 -8.36 25.17 10.39
CA LEU A 488 -7.75 24.56 11.58
C LEU A 488 -7.69 23.02 11.47
N ILE A 489 -8.79 22.38 11.04
CA ILE A 489 -8.85 20.92 10.89
C ILE A 489 -7.92 20.43 9.77
N ALA A 490 -7.92 21.11 8.61
CA ALA A 490 -7.09 20.73 7.48
C ALA A 490 -5.60 21.00 7.69
N GLY A 491 -5.26 22.06 8.42
CA GLY A 491 -3.87 22.46 8.72
C GLY A 491 -3.08 21.39 9.46
N MET A 492 -3.72 20.65 10.37
CA MET A 492 -3.06 19.56 11.12
C MET A 492 -2.46 18.46 10.24
N ARG A 493 -2.97 18.29 9.01
CA ARG A 493 -2.62 17.18 8.12
C ARG A 493 -2.32 17.58 6.68
N GLY A 494 -2.35 18.89 6.37
CA GLY A 494 -2.17 19.39 5.01
C GLY A 494 -3.26 18.92 4.05
N LEU A 495 -4.51 18.83 4.49
CA LEU A 495 -5.60 18.31 3.65
C LEU A 495 -5.96 19.30 2.52
N PRO A 496 -6.06 18.87 1.26
CA PRO A 496 -6.55 19.73 0.19
C PRO A 496 -8.02 20.08 0.42
N ILE A 497 -8.35 21.38 0.48
CA ILE A 497 -9.72 21.87 0.63
C ILE A 497 -10.23 22.39 -0.72
N THR A 498 -11.47 22.06 -1.06
CA THR A 498 -12.18 22.74 -2.16
C THR A 498 -13.18 23.73 -1.58
N VAL A 499 -13.07 25.00 -1.95
CA VAL A 499 -14.02 26.05 -1.55
C VAL A 499 -15.02 26.27 -2.68
N LEU A 500 -16.31 26.16 -2.35
CA LEU A 500 -17.43 26.32 -3.26
C LEU A 500 -18.25 27.53 -2.85
N HIS A 501 -18.25 28.54 -3.70
CA HIS A 501 -18.99 29.77 -3.47
C HIS A 501 -20.46 29.64 -3.87
N ILE A 502 -21.35 30.01 -2.94
CA ILE A 502 -22.79 29.94 -3.07
C ILE A 502 -23.36 31.34 -3.34
N GLY A 503 -23.90 31.55 -4.55
CA GLY A 503 -24.69 32.75 -4.87
C GLY A 503 -24.41 33.33 -6.26
N LYS A 504 -25.40 34.08 -6.81
CA LYS A 504 -25.35 34.61 -8.19
C LYS A 504 -24.25 35.66 -8.45
N ARG A 505 -23.67 36.26 -7.41
CA ARG A 505 -22.61 37.30 -7.47
C ARG A 505 -21.34 36.95 -6.68
N ALA A 506 -21.25 35.74 -6.12
CA ALA A 506 -20.21 35.38 -5.16
C ALA A 506 -18.78 35.52 -5.75
N MET A 507 -18.57 35.10 -7.01
CA MET A 507 -17.26 35.20 -7.65
C MET A 507 -16.82 36.65 -7.98
N GLU A 508 -17.76 37.56 -8.22
CA GLU A 508 -17.47 39.00 -8.46
C GLU A 508 -17.17 39.74 -7.16
N GLN A 509 -17.84 39.35 -6.06
CA GLN A 509 -17.64 39.93 -4.74
C GLN A 509 -16.37 39.40 -4.07
N GLU A 510 -16.02 38.13 -4.28
CA GLU A 510 -14.79 37.55 -3.77
C GLU A 510 -13.54 38.07 -4.51
N ARG A 511 -13.62 38.27 -5.83
CA ARG A 511 -12.55 38.96 -6.59
C ARG A 511 -12.34 40.42 -6.17
N GLY A 512 -13.34 41.04 -5.53
CA GLY A 512 -13.28 42.41 -5.02
C GLY A 512 -12.93 42.52 -3.53
N ARG A 513 -12.82 41.41 -2.80
CA ARG A 513 -12.30 41.40 -1.42
C ARG A 513 -10.79 41.59 -1.43
N ASP A 514 -10.28 42.26 -0.41
CA ASP A 514 -8.84 42.30 -0.16
C ASP A 514 -8.29 40.86 -0.15
N GLU A 515 -7.13 40.63 -0.78
CA GLU A 515 -6.49 39.30 -0.87
C GLU A 515 -6.32 38.63 0.51
N LYS A 516 -6.33 39.40 1.61
CA LYS A 516 -6.23 38.95 3.00
C LYS A 516 -7.56 38.53 3.65
N GLU A 517 -8.71 38.86 3.05
CA GLU A 517 -10.05 38.58 3.58
C GLU A 517 -10.83 37.54 2.75
N SER A 518 -10.24 36.99 1.69
CA SER A 518 -10.85 35.92 0.91
C SER A 518 -11.01 34.64 1.75
N HIS A 519 -12.00 33.80 1.43
CA HIS A 519 -12.19 32.54 2.16
C HIS A 519 -10.99 31.60 2.01
N GLU A 520 -10.35 31.63 0.84
CA GLU A 520 -9.07 30.96 0.60
C GLU A 520 -7.96 31.46 1.55
N ALA A 521 -7.82 32.78 1.74
CA ALA A 521 -6.83 33.34 2.65
C ALA A 521 -7.14 33.00 4.11
N VAL A 522 -8.41 32.98 4.51
CA VAL A 522 -8.84 32.58 5.86
C VAL A 522 -8.48 31.12 6.13
N VAL A 523 -8.74 30.22 5.18
CA VAL A 523 -8.37 28.80 5.28
C VAL A 523 -6.86 28.64 5.41
N LYS A 524 -6.08 29.30 4.54
CA LYS A 524 -4.61 29.23 4.58
C LYS A 524 -4.05 29.78 5.89
N LYS A 525 -4.53 30.94 6.34
CA LYS A 525 -4.09 31.54 7.61
C LYS A 525 -4.37 30.64 8.81
N ALA A 526 -5.57 30.04 8.87
CA ALA A 526 -5.93 29.10 9.93
C ALA A 526 -5.10 27.81 9.87
N ALA A 527 -4.76 27.34 8.67
CA ALA A 527 -3.87 26.18 8.52
C ALA A 527 -2.43 26.49 8.96
N GLU A 528 -1.92 27.68 8.63
CA GLU A 528 -0.57 28.13 9.00
C GLU A 528 -0.40 28.28 10.51
N THR A 529 -1.44 28.72 11.24
CA THR A 529 -1.39 28.82 12.71
C THR A 529 -1.18 27.46 13.39
N VAL A 530 -1.61 26.37 12.75
CA VAL A 530 -1.40 25.00 13.24
C VAL A 530 0.03 24.53 12.96
N SER A 531 0.54 24.79 11.74
CA SER A 531 1.91 24.42 11.36
C SER A 531 2.98 25.13 12.20
N ALA A 532 2.73 26.34 12.69
CA ALA A 532 3.67 27.09 13.52
C ALA A 532 3.82 26.53 14.94
N ASN A 533 2.84 25.77 15.43
CA ASN A 533 2.77 25.26 16.80
C ASN A 533 3.10 23.76 16.94
N GLY A 534 3.42 23.05 15.85
CA GLY A 534 3.68 21.61 15.85
C GLY A 534 5.05 21.20 15.30
N ASP A 535 5.64 20.13 15.85
CA ASP A 535 6.94 19.53 15.46
C ASP A 535 6.91 18.77 14.10
N GLY A 536 5.94 19.03 13.22
CA GLY A 536 5.71 18.28 11.98
C GLY A 536 5.99 19.07 10.70
N GLU A 537 6.53 18.39 9.67
CA GLU A 537 6.63 18.87 8.28
C GLU A 537 5.23 19.06 7.62
N ALA A 538 4.36 19.90 8.18
CA ALA A 538 3.08 20.24 7.59
C ALA A 538 3.28 21.31 6.50
N GLY A 539 3.42 20.86 5.25
CA GLY A 539 3.39 21.72 4.06
C GLY A 539 2.05 22.47 3.94
N GLY A 540 2.08 23.66 3.36
CA GLY A 540 0.90 24.52 3.21
C GLY A 540 -0.31 23.80 2.58
N VAL A 541 -1.51 24.19 3.02
CA VAL A 541 -2.77 23.61 2.52
C VAL A 541 -3.03 24.05 1.08
N ASP A 542 -3.28 23.08 0.20
CA ASP A 542 -3.74 23.34 -1.17
C ASP A 542 -5.23 23.68 -1.14
N VAL A 543 -5.58 24.89 -1.60
CA VAL A 543 -6.95 25.38 -1.62
C VAL A 543 -7.38 25.57 -3.07
N VAL A 544 -8.40 24.82 -3.49
CA VAL A 544 -8.98 24.93 -4.83
C VAL A 544 -10.30 25.67 -4.74
N THR A 545 -10.31 26.91 -5.22
CA THR A 545 -11.51 27.75 -5.24
C THR A 545 -12.33 27.52 -6.51
N ARG A 546 -13.63 27.26 -6.36
CA ARG A 546 -14.57 27.01 -7.47
C ARG A 546 -15.82 27.86 -7.34
N ALA A 547 -16.24 28.47 -8.44
CA ALA A 547 -17.55 29.09 -8.57
C ALA A 547 -18.30 28.47 -9.75
N ARG A 548 -19.55 28.07 -9.55
CA ARG A 548 -20.43 27.57 -10.61
C ARG A 548 -21.72 28.38 -10.67
N ARG A 549 -22.20 28.64 -11.89
CA ARG A 549 -23.40 29.44 -12.18
C ARG A 549 -24.73 28.68 -12.03
N ALA A 550 -24.69 27.37 -11.80
CA ALA A 550 -25.87 26.49 -11.78
C ALA A 550 -26.65 26.58 -10.45
N GLU A 551 -27.84 25.98 -10.40
CA GLU A 551 -28.63 25.90 -9.16
C GLU A 551 -27.84 25.17 -8.06
N LEU A 552 -28.00 25.68 -6.82
CA LEU A 552 -27.19 25.42 -5.64
C LEU A 552 -27.04 23.92 -5.35
N GLY A 553 -28.16 23.20 -5.40
CA GLY A 553 -28.18 21.77 -5.12
C GLY A 553 -27.63 20.88 -6.24
N GLU A 554 -27.76 21.25 -7.52
CA GLU A 554 -27.18 20.45 -8.61
C GLU A 554 -25.65 20.53 -8.58
N THR A 555 -25.13 21.71 -8.25
CA THR A 555 -23.70 21.95 -8.10
C THR A 555 -23.11 21.10 -6.97
N ILE A 556 -23.81 20.99 -5.84
CA ILE A 556 -23.36 20.21 -4.68
C ILE A 556 -23.50 18.72 -4.94
N ALA A 557 -24.55 18.27 -5.65
CA ALA A 557 -24.67 16.87 -6.07
C ALA A 557 -23.55 16.45 -7.05
N ASP A 558 -23.21 17.31 -8.01
CA ASP A 558 -22.09 17.11 -8.95
C ASP A 558 -20.73 17.03 -8.24
N GLU A 559 -20.52 17.90 -7.26
CA GLU A 559 -19.27 17.93 -6.51
C GLU A 559 -19.21 16.75 -5.54
N ALA A 560 -20.31 16.38 -4.87
CA ALA A 560 -20.40 15.20 -4.00
C ALA A 560 -19.99 13.90 -4.70
N ARG A 561 -20.30 13.72 -5.99
CA ARG A 561 -19.86 12.56 -6.80
C ARG A 561 -18.35 12.45 -6.98
N LYS A 562 -17.59 13.50 -6.67
CA LYS A 562 -16.12 13.52 -6.79
C LYS A 562 -15.40 13.02 -5.54
N GLY A 563 -16.13 12.43 -4.59
CA GLY A 563 -15.57 11.71 -3.45
C GLY A 563 -15.12 12.61 -2.30
N PHE A 564 -15.84 13.70 -1.99
CA PHE A 564 -15.59 14.47 -0.78
C PHE A 564 -16.14 13.73 0.45
N ASP A 565 -15.37 13.74 1.54
CA ASP A 565 -15.62 12.97 2.76
C ASP A 565 -16.28 13.78 3.89
N LEU A 566 -16.28 15.11 3.78
CA LEU A 566 -16.96 16.03 4.66
C LEU A 566 -17.40 17.29 3.89
N LEU A 567 -18.66 17.65 4.03
CA LEU A 567 -19.19 18.94 3.58
C LEU A 567 -19.34 19.88 4.78
N VAL A 568 -18.63 21.00 4.77
CA VAL A 568 -18.78 22.09 5.75
C VAL A 568 -19.62 23.20 5.13
N VAL A 569 -20.68 23.63 5.80
CA VAL A 569 -21.59 24.67 5.32
C VAL A 569 -21.54 25.88 6.25
N GLY A 570 -21.15 27.02 5.69
CA GLY A 570 -21.20 28.32 6.35
C GLY A 570 -21.97 29.32 5.48
N ILE A 571 -23.26 29.51 5.77
CA ILE A 571 -24.12 30.45 5.04
C ILE A 571 -24.87 31.37 6.01
N ASP A 572 -25.32 32.53 5.53
CA ASP A 572 -25.86 33.62 6.35
C ASP A 572 -27.01 33.18 7.26
N LYS A 573 -28.00 32.51 6.68
CA LYS A 573 -29.19 32.02 7.41
C LYS A 573 -29.09 30.53 7.63
N VAL A 574 -28.94 30.15 8.91
CA VAL A 574 -28.93 28.73 9.31
C VAL A 574 -30.33 28.23 9.67
N ALA A 575 -31.17 29.06 10.30
CA ALA A 575 -32.53 28.73 10.70
C ALA A 575 -33.57 29.65 10.04
N ALA A 576 -34.72 29.10 9.66
CA ALA A 576 -35.90 29.80 9.16
C ALA A 576 -36.97 30.01 10.26
N ALA A 577 -38.04 30.75 9.94
CA ALA A 577 -39.20 30.92 10.84
C ALA A 577 -39.93 29.57 11.07
N LYS A 578 -40.46 29.36 12.30
CA LYS A 578 -41.21 28.14 12.72
C LYS A 578 -40.43 26.82 12.57
N ASP A 579 -39.46 26.57 13.44
CA ASP A 579 -38.83 25.23 13.60
C ASP A 579 -38.18 24.57 12.38
N ARG A 580 -37.86 25.34 11.32
CA ARG A 580 -37.19 24.82 10.10
C ARG A 580 -35.78 25.39 9.89
N PHE A 581 -34.96 24.67 9.13
CA PHE A 581 -33.69 25.18 8.61
C PHE A 581 -33.93 26.08 7.40
N ASP A 582 -32.94 26.89 7.03
CA ASP A 582 -33.04 27.65 5.78
C ASP A 582 -33.17 26.68 4.58
N PRO A 583 -34.06 26.97 3.60
CA PRO A 583 -34.27 26.08 2.46
C PRO A 583 -32.98 25.73 1.69
N LYS A 584 -31.97 26.61 1.71
CA LYS A 584 -30.67 26.30 1.12
C LYS A 584 -29.96 25.19 1.89
N ILE A 585 -29.97 25.23 3.22
CA ILE A 585 -29.36 24.15 4.05
C ILE A 585 -30.13 22.85 3.87
N GLU A 586 -31.46 22.90 3.80
CA GLU A 586 -32.28 21.71 3.55
C GLU A 586 -31.92 21.06 2.21
N ASP A 587 -31.79 21.86 1.14
CA ASP A 587 -31.41 21.37 -0.20
C ASP A 587 -29.99 20.81 -0.24
N ILE A 588 -29.03 21.48 0.42
CA ILE A 588 -27.65 21.01 0.55
C ILE A 588 -27.60 19.67 1.29
N ALA A 589 -28.26 19.59 2.44
CA ALA A 589 -28.28 18.41 3.27
C ALA A 589 -28.99 17.24 2.56
N ALA A 590 -30.01 17.50 1.74
CA ALA A 590 -30.72 16.48 0.96
C ALA A 590 -29.87 15.81 -0.12
N ARG A 591 -28.91 16.54 -0.71
CA ARG A 591 -28.16 16.08 -1.89
C ARG A 591 -26.75 15.56 -1.59
N PHE A 592 -26.23 15.80 -0.39
CA PHE A 592 -24.93 15.29 0.03
C PHE A 592 -25.09 14.00 0.84
N GLU A 593 -24.67 12.85 0.31
CA GLU A 593 -24.82 11.54 0.99
C GLU A 593 -23.77 11.29 2.09
N GLY A 594 -22.82 12.20 2.29
CA GLY A 594 -21.74 12.05 3.27
C GLY A 594 -21.95 12.82 4.59
N PRO A 595 -20.94 12.77 5.48
CA PRO A 595 -20.86 13.57 6.70
C PRO A 595 -21.00 15.08 6.46
N LEU A 596 -21.88 15.73 7.20
CA LEU A 596 -22.21 17.16 7.04
C LEU A 596 -21.86 17.93 8.32
N ALA A 597 -21.16 19.04 8.19
CA ALA A 597 -20.90 19.99 9.26
C ALA A 597 -21.59 21.33 8.97
N ILE A 598 -22.42 21.81 9.91
CA ILE A 598 -23.09 23.11 9.79
C ILE A 598 -22.52 24.05 10.84
N VAL A 599 -22.07 25.21 10.38
CA VAL A 599 -21.45 26.25 11.21
C VAL A 599 -22.41 27.43 11.35
N ALA A 600 -22.74 27.78 12.58
CA ALA A 600 -23.51 28.97 12.92
C ALA A 600 -22.70 29.88 13.86
N ALA A 601 -22.15 30.97 13.33
CA ALA A 601 -21.42 31.95 14.13
C ALA A 601 -22.40 32.77 14.98
N LYS A 602 -22.07 32.94 16.27
CA LYS A 602 -22.84 33.77 17.21
C LYS A 602 -21.91 34.48 18.20
N GLY A 603 -22.46 35.44 18.94
CA GLY A 603 -21.74 36.09 20.03
C GLY A 603 -20.45 36.77 19.57
N LYS A 604 -19.32 36.44 20.21
CA LYS A 604 -17.99 37.01 19.92
C LYS A 604 -17.57 36.78 18.45
N HIS A 605 -17.92 35.62 17.88
CA HIS A 605 -17.54 35.23 16.52
C HIS A 605 -18.27 35.99 15.41
N LEU A 606 -19.35 36.73 15.71
CA LEU A 606 -19.96 37.66 14.75
C LEU A 606 -19.12 38.92 14.53
N LYS A 607 -18.27 39.28 15.50
CA LYS A 607 -17.36 40.44 15.43
C LYS A 607 -15.94 40.02 15.07
N GLN A 608 -15.50 38.86 15.57
CA GLN A 608 -14.18 38.29 15.32
C GLN A 608 -14.33 36.83 14.83
N PRO A 609 -14.55 36.61 13.53
CA PRO A 609 -14.76 35.26 12.97
C PRO A 609 -13.48 34.43 12.83
N MET A 610 -12.31 35.00 13.18
CA MET A 610 -11.02 34.32 13.23
C MET A 610 -10.43 34.51 14.63
N PRO A 611 -10.94 33.81 15.65
CA PRO A 611 -10.38 33.89 17.00
C PRO A 611 -9.00 33.24 17.07
N ASP A 612 -8.16 33.71 17.99
CA ASP A 612 -6.84 33.08 18.24
C ASP A 612 -6.96 31.81 19.08
N ALA A 613 -8.04 31.68 19.87
CA ALA A 613 -8.35 30.51 20.66
C ALA A 613 -9.85 30.18 20.70
N LEU A 614 -10.18 28.89 20.82
CA LEU A 614 -11.56 28.39 20.91
C LEU A 614 -11.83 27.74 22.27
N ASN A 615 -12.80 28.24 23.02
CA ASN A 615 -13.26 27.60 24.25
C ASN A 615 -14.49 26.74 23.95
N ILE A 616 -14.27 25.43 23.84
CA ILE A 616 -15.20 24.49 23.25
C ILE A 616 -16.00 23.76 24.33
N LEU A 617 -17.33 23.73 24.19
CA LEU A 617 -18.21 22.83 24.91
C LEU A 617 -18.67 21.70 23.98
N VAL A 618 -18.47 20.44 24.40
CA VAL A 618 -18.98 19.27 23.70
C VAL A 618 -19.95 18.47 24.58
N PRO A 619 -21.24 18.45 24.23
CA PRO A 619 -22.20 17.53 24.82
C PRO A 619 -21.94 16.10 24.35
N VAL A 620 -21.82 15.17 25.30
CA VAL A 620 -21.62 13.74 25.02
C VAL A 620 -22.77 12.88 25.54
N SER A 621 -23.12 11.84 24.76
CA SER A 621 -24.16 10.87 25.12
C SER A 621 -23.68 9.42 25.07
N GLY A 622 -22.46 9.17 24.59
CA GLY A 622 -21.90 7.83 24.36
C GLY A 622 -22.33 7.20 23.03
N SER A 623 -23.16 7.86 22.23
CA SER A 623 -23.47 7.41 20.87
C SER A 623 -22.26 7.57 19.94
N GLY A 624 -22.17 6.75 18.89
CA GLY A 624 -21.09 6.86 17.90
C GLY A 624 -21.03 8.23 17.21
N ILE A 625 -22.16 8.93 17.14
CA ILE A 625 -22.30 10.26 16.56
C ILE A 625 -21.80 11.33 17.52
N SER A 626 -22.19 11.23 18.80
CA SER A 626 -21.64 12.06 19.85
C SER A 626 -20.12 11.95 19.94
N LYS A 627 -19.56 10.75 19.73
CA LYS A 627 -18.12 10.53 19.65
C LYS A 627 -17.47 11.30 18.49
N ARG A 628 -18.11 11.36 17.31
CA ARG A 628 -17.60 12.18 16.19
C ARG A 628 -17.57 13.67 16.53
N GLY A 629 -18.60 14.17 17.21
CA GLY A 629 -18.62 15.54 17.72
C GLY A 629 -17.44 15.80 18.68
N ALA A 630 -17.16 14.86 19.58
CA ALA A 630 -16.00 14.93 20.47
C ALA A 630 -14.66 14.88 19.72
N GLU A 631 -14.52 14.05 18.68
CA GLU A 631 -13.32 13.99 17.85
C GLU A 631 -13.07 15.31 17.10
N VAL A 632 -14.11 15.94 16.54
CA VAL A 632 -14.00 17.26 15.92
C VAL A 632 -13.66 18.33 16.96
N ALA A 633 -14.26 18.27 18.15
CA ALA A 633 -13.96 19.22 19.23
C ALA A 633 -12.51 19.12 19.72
N VAL A 634 -11.98 17.90 19.87
CA VAL A 634 -10.58 17.65 20.25
C VAL A 634 -9.62 18.15 19.15
N ALA A 635 -9.92 17.85 17.89
CA ALA A 635 -9.14 18.34 16.75
C ALA A 635 -9.08 19.88 16.71
N LEU A 636 -10.19 20.55 16.98
CA LEU A 636 -10.25 22.03 17.01
C LEU A 636 -9.53 22.60 18.23
N ALA A 637 -9.66 21.98 19.41
CA ALA A 637 -8.96 22.41 20.62
C ALA A 637 -7.43 22.27 20.46
N GLN A 638 -6.97 21.18 19.86
CA GLN A 638 -5.56 20.94 19.56
C GLN A 638 -5.01 21.96 18.55
N ALA A 639 -5.77 22.24 17.49
CA ALA A 639 -5.36 23.19 16.45
C ALA A 639 -5.40 24.66 16.92
N GLY A 640 -6.34 24.99 17.80
CA GLY A 640 -6.70 26.37 18.15
C GLY A 640 -6.31 26.82 19.55
N SER A 641 -5.30 26.25 20.22
CA SER A 641 -4.81 26.70 21.55
C SER A 641 -5.94 27.03 22.56
N GLY A 642 -6.92 26.13 22.67
CA GLY A 642 -8.19 26.37 23.36
C GLY A 642 -8.50 25.40 24.48
N SER A 643 -9.49 25.71 25.33
CA SER A 643 -9.94 24.79 26.38
C SER A 643 -11.10 23.90 25.89
N LEU A 644 -11.11 22.63 26.30
CA LEU A 644 -12.17 21.70 25.95
C LEU A 644 -12.97 21.30 27.20
N ARG A 645 -14.27 21.56 27.18
CA ARG A 645 -15.21 21.15 28.22
C ARG A 645 -16.16 20.08 27.67
N VAL A 646 -16.25 18.95 28.36
CA VAL A 646 -17.14 17.84 28.02
C VAL A 646 -18.30 17.83 28.99
N ILE A 647 -19.54 17.83 28.51
CA ILE A 647 -20.73 17.73 29.37
C ILE A 647 -21.53 16.47 29.04
N TYR A 648 -21.80 15.65 30.06
CA TYR A 648 -22.80 14.58 29.96
C TYR A 648 -24.06 15.00 30.73
N VAL A 649 -25.22 14.91 30.08
CA VAL A 649 -26.51 15.22 30.71
C VAL A 649 -27.34 13.95 30.90
N ALA A 650 -27.39 13.46 32.13
CA ALA A 650 -28.22 12.33 32.52
C ALA A 650 -29.70 12.75 32.57
N THR A 651 -30.55 12.09 31.78
CA THR A 651 -31.98 12.39 31.79
C THR A 651 -32.68 11.68 32.94
N THR A 652 -33.59 12.38 33.64
CA THR A 652 -34.36 11.74 34.73
C THR A 652 -35.47 10.79 34.25
N ARG A 653 -35.74 10.73 32.94
CA ARG A 653 -36.64 9.71 32.34
C ARG A 653 -36.02 8.32 32.33
N ASP A 654 -34.70 8.21 32.13
CA ASP A 654 -33.96 6.94 32.22
C ASP A 654 -33.96 6.34 33.62
N LYS A 655 -34.28 7.13 34.65
CA LYS A 655 -34.33 6.70 36.06
C LYS A 655 -35.70 6.14 36.48
N GLY A 656 -36.68 6.11 35.58
CA GLY A 656 -38.05 5.62 35.86
C GLY A 656 -38.17 4.10 36.01
N ALA A 657 -37.17 3.32 35.62
CA ALA A 657 -37.17 1.88 35.75
C ALA A 657 -35.78 1.34 36.11
N GLN A 658 -35.38 1.38 37.38
CA GLN A 658 -34.62 0.29 38.04
C GLN A 658 -34.12 0.66 39.44
N ARG A 659 -34.42 -0.23 40.40
CA ARG A 659 -33.62 -0.47 41.60
C ARG A 659 -32.19 -0.86 41.16
N GLY A 660 -31.26 0.08 41.12
CA GLY A 660 -29.87 -0.21 40.70
C GLY A 660 -28.95 1.00 40.58
N ALA A 661 -28.90 1.86 41.61
CA ALA A 661 -28.13 3.12 41.59
C ALA A 661 -26.61 2.96 41.30
N SER A 662 -26.05 1.76 41.43
CA SER A 662 -24.62 1.49 41.20
C SER A 662 -24.24 1.26 39.73
N ARG A 663 -25.16 0.77 38.87
CA ARG A 663 -24.83 0.47 37.45
C ARG A 663 -24.88 1.70 36.54
N GLY A 664 -25.80 2.64 36.77
CA GLY A 664 -25.92 3.86 35.96
C GLY A 664 -24.71 4.79 36.07
N LEU A 665 -24.20 5.00 37.29
CA LEU A 665 -23.00 5.84 37.52
C LEU A 665 -21.74 5.28 36.83
N SER A 666 -21.63 3.95 36.69
CA SER A 666 -20.51 3.32 36.00
C SER A 666 -20.51 3.57 34.49
N GLN A 667 -21.68 3.68 33.86
CA GLN A 667 -21.80 3.93 32.42
C GLN A 667 -21.56 5.40 32.09
N GLU A 668 -22.12 6.31 32.89
CA GLU A 668 -21.89 7.77 32.76
C GLU A 668 -20.40 8.11 32.94
N ALA A 669 -19.76 7.52 33.95
CA ALA A 669 -18.32 7.66 34.17
C ALA A 669 -17.50 7.06 33.02
N GLY A 670 -17.96 5.96 32.42
CA GLY A 670 -17.33 5.36 31.23
C GLY A 670 -17.32 6.30 30.03
N ILE A 671 -18.45 6.96 29.75
CA ILE A 671 -18.58 7.90 28.61
C ILE A 671 -17.68 9.14 28.79
N LEU A 672 -17.66 9.70 30.00
CA LEU A 672 -16.77 10.84 30.31
C LEU A 672 -15.30 10.42 30.27
N LYS A 673 -14.98 9.20 30.73
CA LYS A 673 -13.64 8.64 30.63
C LYS A 673 -13.22 8.44 29.17
N ASP A 674 -14.09 7.92 28.31
CA ASP A 674 -13.79 7.76 26.88
C ASP A 674 -13.48 9.11 26.21
N ALA A 675 -14.17 10.18 26.59
CA ALA A 675 -13.88 11.53 26.12
C ALA A 675 -12.55 12.08 26.67
N SER A 676 -12.20 11.74 27.91
CA SER A 676 -10.91 12.07 28.52
C SER A 676 -9.74 11.33 27.88
N ASP A 677 -9.91 10.03 27.64
CA ASP A 677 -8.92 9.18 26.99
C ASP A 677 -8.72 9.61 25.53
N LEU A 678 -9.77 10.11 24.88
CA LEU A 678 -9.68 10.71 23.55
C LEU A 678 -8.82 11.97 23.57
N ALA A 679 -9.11 12.93 24.45
CA ALA A 679 -8.39 14.20 24.49
C ALA A 679 -6.93 14.07 24.95
N ALA A 680 -6.67 13.21 25.94
CA ALA A 680 -5.32 12.94 26.43
C ALA A 680 -4.40 12.38 25.33
N ARG A 681 -4.92 11.63 24.36
CA ARG A 681 -4.14 11.12 23.21
C ARG A 681 -3.70 12.21 22.24
N TYR A 682 -4.37 13.36 22.24
CA TYR A 682 -4.05 14.54 21.42
C TYR A 682 -3.40 15.67 22.23
N ASP A 683 -3.00 15.39 23.48
CA ASP A 683 -2.40 16.37 24.41
C ASP A 683 -3.31 17.59 24.65
N VAL A 684 -4.62 17.35 24.72
CA VAL A 684 -5.63 18.38 24.99
C VAL A 684 -6.14 18.23 26.43
N ASP A 685 -5.98 19.28 27.22
CA ASP A 685 -6.56 19.37 28.56
C ASP A 685 -8.08 19.49 28.51
N ILE A 686 -8.78 18.68 29.32
CA ILE A 686 -10.24 18.70 29.38
C ILE A 686 -10.82 18.90 30.77
N THR A 687 -11.98 19.56 30.80
CA THR A 687 -12.84 19.62 31.98
C THR A 687 -14.12 18.83 31.74
N THR A 688 -14.40 17.81 32.55
CA THR A 688 -15.62 17.00 32.44
C THR A 688 -16.68 17.44 33.45
N THR A 689 -17.92 17.62 32.98
CA THR A 689 -19.07 18.00 33.81
C THR A 689 -20.19 16.98 33.67
N LEU A 690 -20.69 16.46 34.79
CA LEU A 690 -21.91 15.65 34.85
C LEU A 690 -23.09 16.50 35.35
N ARG A 691 -24.20 16.53 34.59
CA ARG A 691 -25.45 17.19 34.99
C ARG A 691 -26.62 16.20 34.96
N VAL A 692 -27.53 16.31 35.92
CA VAL A 692 -28.80 15.59 35.90
C VAL A 692 -29.91 16.59 35.61
N ASN A 693 -30.64 16.42 34.51
CA ASN A 693 -31.72 17.34 34.12
C ASN A 693 -32.88 16.59 33.45
N ARG A 694 -34.10 17.13 33.51
CA ARG A 694 -35.25 16.65 32.74
C ARG A 694 -35.16 17.04 31.27
N ALA A 695 -34.51 18.17 30.97
CA ALA A 695 -34.33 18.72 29.63
C ALA A 695 -32.82 18.89 29.33
N PRO A 696 -32.22 18.04 28.48
CA PRO A 696 -30.79 18.12 28.13
C PRO A 696 -30.36 19.48 27.59
N GLU A 697 -31.17 20.08 26.71
CA GLU A 697 -30.95 21.38 26.10
C GLU A 697 -30.82 22.49 27.15
N SER A 698 -31.64 22.47 28.20
CA SER A 698 -31.58 23.48 29.27
C SER A 698 -30.31 23.34 30.11
N ALA A 699 -29.78 22.13 30.28
CA ALA A 699 -28.52 21.92 30.99
C ALA A 699 -27.33 22.42 30.16
N ILE A 700 -27.32 22.15 28.85
CA ILE A 700 -26.28 22.63 27.93
C ILE A 700 -26.29 24.16 27.87
N LEU A 701 -27.46 24.79 27.70
CA LEU A 701 -27.61 26.25 27.68
C LEU A 701 -27.18 26.90 28.99
N ARG A 702 -27.49 26.27 30.14
CA ARG A 702 -27.02 26.75 31.45
C ARG A 702 -25.50 26.65 31.60
N GLU A 703 -24.88 25.59 31.08
CA GLU A 703 -23.42 25.46 31.11
C GLU A 703 -22.78 26.54 30.22
N ILE A 704 -23.34 26.82 29.04
CA ILE A 704 -22.92 27.95 28.19
C ILE A 704 -23.00 29.29 28.95
N ASP A 705 -24.09 29.54 29.69
CA ASP A 705 -24.28 30.80 30.41
C ASP A 705 -23.40 30.95 31.68
N THR A 706 -22.85 29.85 32.21
CA THR A 706 -22.10 29.84 33.48
C THR A 706 -20.59 29.69 33.29
N THR A 707 -20.13 29.56 32.05
CA THR A 707 -18.74 29.23 31.71
C THR A 707 -18.27 30.11 30.54
N ASP A 708 -16.95 30.30 30.39
CA ASP A 708 -16.40 31.11 29.29
C ASP A 708 -16.22 30.26 28.02
N VAL A 709 -17.33 29.69 27.54
CA VAL A 709 -17.40 28.94 26.27
C VAL A 709 -17.79 29.90 25.15
N ASP A 710 -17.21 29.73 23.96
CA ASP A 710 -17.55 30.51 22.77
C ASP A 710 -17.94 29.67 21.54
N LEU A 711 -17.72 28.36 21.60
CA LEU A 711 -18.13 27.39 20.58
C LEU A 711 -18.74 26.13 21.22
N VAL A 712 -19.88 25.68 20.71
CA VAL A 712 -20.49 24.40 21.06
C VAL A 712 -20.36 23.45 19.87
N VAL A 713 -19.69 22.33 20.05
CA VAL A 713 -19.55 21.28 19.03
C VAL A 713 -20.44 20.11 19.40
N MET A 714 -21.34 19.72 18.51
CA MET A 714 -22.25 18.60 18.79
C MET A 714 -22.27 17.60 17.65
N GLY A 715 -22.09 16.32 18.00
CA GLY A 715 -22.43 15.23 17.10
C GLY A 715 -23.95 15.08 17.03
N VAL A 716 -24.50 15.08 15.82
CA VAL A 716 -25.95 15.03 15.58
C VAL A 716 -26.36 13.99 14.54
N ASP A 717 -27.56 13.46 14.69
CA ASP A 717 -28.19 12.62 13.67
C ASP A 717 -28.86 13.51 12.63
N ARG A 718 -28.67 13.22 11.34
CA ARG A 718 -29.46 13.87 10.28
C ARG A 718 -30.77 13.12 10.09
N ILE A 719 -31.87 13.79 10.44
CA ILE A 719 -33.23 13.31 10.24
C ILE A 719 -33.82 14.06 9.04
N GLN A 720 -34.07 13.33 7.95
CA GLN A 720 -34.75 13.83 6.76
C GLN A 720 -36.15 13.23 6.69
N ALA A 721 -37.13 13.98 7.15
CA ALA A 721 -38.55 13.70 6.95
C ALA A 721 -39.12 14.78 6.02
N ASP A 722 -40.20 15.47 6.40
CA ASP A 722 -40.76 16.61 5.64
C ASP A 722 -39.85 17.85 5.64
N HIS A 723 -38.90 17.91 6.58
CA HIS A 723 -37.91 18.97 6.75
C HIS A 723 -36.65 18.40 7.39
N LEU A 724 -35.54 19.14 7.30
CA LEU A 724 -34.29 18.79 7.97
C LEU A 724 -34.45 19.01 9.47
N SER A 725 -34.05 18.03 10.28
CA SER A 725 -33.89 18.19 11.73
C SER A 725 -32.64 17.46 12.21
N PHE A 726 -31.98 18.00 13.23
CA PHE A 726 -30.85 17.35 13.92
C PHE A 726 -31.22 16.82 15.31
N GLY A 727 -32.52 16.70 15.56
CA GLY A 727 -33.09 16.30 16.85
C GLY A 727 -33.36 17.48 17.77
N GLY A 728 -34.34 17.32 18.67
CA GLY A 728 -34.87 18.42 19.49
C GLY A 728 -33.83 19.13 20.35
N VAL A 729 -32.81 18.42 20.86
CA VAL A 729 -31.74 19.03 21.65
C VAL A 729 -30.85 19.93 20.77
N ALA A 730 -30.48 19.47 19.58
CA ALA A 730 -29.63 20.24 18.68
C ALA A 730 -30.34 21.45 18.09
N ASP A 731 -31.59 21.29 17.71
CA ASP A 731 -32.41 22.38 17.21
C ASP A 731 -32.61 23.45 18.30
N ALA A 732 -32.82 23.05 19.56
CA ALA A 732 -32.93 23.96 20.70
C ALA A 732 -31.63 24.71 21.00
N VAL A 733 -30.49 24.01 21.06
CA VAL A 733 -29.17 24.61 21.30
C VAL A 733 -28.81 25.56 20.15
N LEU A 734 -28.97 25.14 18.89
CA LEU A 734 -28.71 25.98 17.73
C LEU A 734 -29.53 27.27 17.75
N ARG A 735 -30.78 27.25 18.21
CA ARG A 735 -31.65 28.43 18.29
C ARG A 735 -31.30 29.33 19.47
N GLN A 736 -31.21 28.77 20.66
CA GLN A 736 -31.16 29.52 21.92
C GLN A 736 -29.74 29.85 22.38
N SER A 737 -28.72 29.16 21.87
CA SER A 737 -27.32 29.45 22.22
C SER A 737 -26.94 30.90 21.89
N LYS A 738 -26.24 31.55 22.82
CA LYS A 738 -25.62 32.87 22.63
C LYS A 738 -24.23 32.79 22.00
N VAL A 739 -23.66 31.58 21.92
CA VAL A 739 -22.31 31.28 21.42
C VAL A 739 -22.39 30.47 20.13
N SER A 740 -21.28 30.40 19.37
CA SER A 740 -21.28 29.71 18.07
C SER A 740 -21.61 28.24 18.22
N VAL A 741 -22.21 27.64 17.19
CA VAL A 741 -22.59 26.23 17.19
C VAL A 741 -22.06 25.55 15.93
N LEU A 742 -21.39 24.42 16.11
CA LEU A 742 -20.94 23.51 15.07
C LEU A 742 -21.67 22.17 15.24
N LEU A 743 -22.55 21.84 14.30
CA LEU A 743 -23.24 20.56 14.26
C LEU A 743 -22.51 19.63 13.29
N VAL A 744 -22.15 18.43 13.75
CA VAL A 744 -21.42 17.42 12.97
C VAL A 744 -22.30 16.18 12.81
N SER A 745 -22.76 15.94 11.60
CA SER A 745 -23.62 14.80 11.25
C SER A 745 -22.83 13.61 10.71
N SER A 746 -23.35 12.41 10.95
CA SER A 746 -22.95 11.23 10.18
C SER A 746 -23.59 11.23 8.77
N GLY A 747 -23.00 10.49 7.83
CA GLY A 747 -23.44 10.46 6.43
C GLY A 747 -24.74 9.66 6.19
N GLU A 748 -25.16 8.81 7.11
CA GLU A 748 -26.43 8.09 6.95
C GLU A 748 -27.59 8.98 7.40
N ALA A 749 -28.46 9.38 6.48
CA ALA A 749 -29.79 9.86 6.86
C ALA A 749 -30.53 8.66 7.47
N GLY A 750 -30.96 8.77 8.72
CA GLY A 750 -31.70 7.70 9.38
C GLY A 750 -33.02 7.43 8.65
N ARG A 751 -33.06 6.43 7.77
CA ARG A 751 -34.32 5.94 7.19
C ARG A 751 -35.18 5.34 8.30
N THR A 752 -36.46 5.66 8.31
CA THR A 752 -37.41 5.09 9.27
C THR A 752 -37.49 3.57 9.12
N PRO A 753 -37.83 2.81 10.19
CA PRO A 753 -37.91 1.34 10.13
C PRO A 753 -38.87 0.80 9.06
N ALA A 754 -39.80 1.63 8.56
CA ALA A 754 -40.76 1.27 7.52
C ALA A 754 -40.14 1.13 6.12
N GLU A 755 -38.97 1.72 5.86
CA GLU A 755 -38.27 1.62 4.56
C GLU A 755 -37.20 0.50 4.53
N LYS A 756 -37.00 -0.22 5.64
CA LYS A 756 -36.10 -1.39 5.72
C LYS A 756 -36.85 -2.73 5.66
N ALA A 757 -38.17 -2.71 5.51
CA ALA A 757 -39.02 -3.91 5.42
C ALA A 757 -39.36 -4.27 3.98
#